data_AF-A0A5A7VPP1-F1
#
_entry.id   AF-A0A5A7VPP1-F1
#
_cell.length_a   1.000
_cell.length_b   1.000
_cell.length_c   1.000
_cell.angle_alpha   90.00
_cell.angle_beta   90.00
_cell.angle_gamma   90.00
#
_symmetry.space_group_name_H-M   'P 1'
#
loop_
_entity.id
_entity.type
_entity.pdbx_description
1 polymer ?
#
loop_
_entity_poly.entity_id
_entity_poly.type
_entity_poly.pdbx_seq_one_letter_code
_entity_poly.pdbx_strand_id
1 'polypeptide(L)'
;MWLAVVYQRPGVFREWITMHRLRCLACVAILVLGGTFAPAAWPQPADFSIAQVLDYAYPSGLVATRDGKRIAWVINLRGARNVWVASAPAFVPRQLTRFDKDDGQEITQLTFSPSGDTLVFVRGGDHDANWPAEGDLAPDPAASPEQPKVNLWAVALPEGTPVEITEGDAPAISVQGRLAYIKKDQVWTASLSGKGKAKPTRLFFDRGKDRSLRWSPDGRRLAFVSDRGDHSFIGIYADAHTPLLYLAPSTGLDDMPRWSPDGKRIAFVRQPGDGGPPKPILEQTPQPWSIWVADAAGGQGHALWQSPDTLEGSYPQTAGEANLDWVAGGRLIFLADLDGWPHLYSIGVDGGAPLLLTPGKFMVEHVALSPDRRSVIYDANTGSTANDQDRRHLFTVPVDRAEPVAVTHGEDLQWQPVAAGGQGVAFIDAGAKRPPMVALVGTDGRGQRLLQADLLPKDFPTAQLVVPKAVTFTAADGQLIHGQLFQRDDGRAAKPGIIFVHGGPPRQMLLGWHYMDYYSNSYAVNQYLASRGFVVLSVNYRLGIGYGHAFHYYPPHWGPTGAAEYQDVVAGAHFLQKTAGVDPKRLGIWGGSYGGYLTALALARDSDLFKAGVDMHGIHDWSRLIDPWFGKAASRYEKGDREQALKVAWQSSPDADMAHWTSPVLLIQGDDDRNVHFLQMVDVVQRLHKHNVPFDQLVLPDEIHGFLRHRSWLQADQATVDFLASKLLGGQP
;
A
#
# COMPACT_ATOMS: atom_id res chain seq x y z
N MET A 1 -27.30 -7.62 52.00
CA MET A 1 -28.74 -7.84 52.32
C MET A 1 -29.44 -8.03 50.98
N TRP A 2 -29.86 -9.19 50.47
CA TRP A 2 -29.95 -10.61 50.85
C TRP A 2 -29.54 -11.40 49.58
N LEU A 3 -28.57 -12.34 49.62
CA LEU A 3 -28.72 -13.82 49.68
C LEU A 3 -29.68 -14.43 48.63
N ALA A 4 -29.48 -15.58 47.97
CA ALA A 4 -28.40 -16.54 47.70
C ALA A 4 -29.06 -17.80 47.03
N VAL A 5 -28.23 -18.78 46.58
CA VAL A 5 -28.53 -20.24 46.36
C VAL A 5 -29.10 -20.60 44.97
N VAL A 6 -28.42 -21.28 44.02
CA VAL A 6 -27.76 -22.62 43.89
C VAL A 6 -28.73 -23.82 43.79
N TYR A 7 -28.67 -24.61 42.69
CA TYR A 7 -28.75 -26.10 42.58
C TYR A 7 -28.76 -26.50 41.06
N GLN A 8 -27.72 -27.10 40.46
CA GLN A 8 -27.35 -28.54 40.33
C GLN A 8 -28.49 -29.52 39.93
N ARG A 9 -28.52 -30.02 38.66
CA ARG A 9 -28.05 -31.36 38.14
C ARG A 9 -29.24 -32.35 37.89
N PRO A 10 -29.07 -33.60 37.34
CA PRO A 10 -29.04 -33.98 35.91
C PRO A 10 -29.92 -35.23 35.57
N GLY A 11 -29.77 -35.84 34.37
CA GLY A 11 -30.15 -37.25 34.08
C GLY A 11 -31.29 -37.41 33.04
N VAL A 12 -31.19 -38.03 31.85
CA VAL A 12 -30.65 -39.33 31.38
C VAL A 12 -31.71 -40.46 31.28
N PHE A 13 -31.77 -41.07 30.08
CA PHE A 13 -32.31 -42.39 29.65
C PHE A 13 -33.82 -42.71 29.69
N ARG A 14 -34.39 -43.08 28.52
CA ARG A 14 -34.85 -44.46 28.23
C ARG A 14 -35.27 -44.71 26.77
N GLU A 15 -34.76 -45.81 26.23
CA GLU A 15 -35.17 -46.49 24.99
C GLU A 15 -36.53 -47.21 25.14
N TRP A 16 -37.06 -47.76 24.03
CA TRP A 16 -37.72 -49.08 23.80
C TRP A 16 -38.34 -49.05 22.37
N ILE A 17 -37.84 -49.73 21.33
CA ILE A 17 -37.84 -51.17 20.95
C ILE A 17 -39.17 -51.72 20.33
N THR A 18 -39.08 -51.88 18.99
CA THR A 18 -39.55 -52.94 18.05
C THR A 18 -41.00 -53.14 17.53
N MET A 19 -41.01 -53.17 16.18
CA MET A 19 -41.57 -54.16 15.22
C MET A 19 -43.08 -54.31 15.03
N HIS A 20 -43.52 -54.25 13.76
CA HIS A 20 -44.28 -55.30 13.06
C HIS A 20 -44.03 -55.24 11.53
N ARG A 21 -43.91 -56.42 10.90
CA ARG A 21 -43.74 -56.68 9.45
C ARG A 21 -45.09 -57.03 8.81
N LEU A 22 -45.34 -56.65 7.54
CA LEU A 22 -45.49 -57.56 6.37
C LEU A 22 -46.10 -56.87 5.11
N ARG A 23 -45.41 -57.08 3.97
CA ARG A 23 -45.85 -57.33 2.56
C ARG A 23 -46.71 -56.30 1.79
N CYS A 24 -46.18 -55.85 0.64
CA CYS A 24 -46.59 -56.33 -0.69
C CYS A 24 -45.65 -55.84 -1.82
N LEU A 25 -45.30 -56.74 -2.74
CA LEU A 25 -44.57 -56.47 -3.98
C LEU A 25 -45.53 -55.90 -5.04
N ALA A 26 -45.06 -54.91 -5.82
CA ALA A 26 -45.47 -54.72 -7.21
C ALA A 26 -44.30 -54.12 -8.00
N CYS A 27 -43.80 -54.88 -8.97
CA CYS A 27 -42.77 -54.46 -9.92
C CYS A 27 -43.45 -53.73 -11.09
N VAL A 28 -42.96 -52.54 -11.44
CA VAL A 28 -43.19 -51.92 -12.75
C VAL A 28 -41.82 -51.57 -13.32
N ALA A 29 -41.46 -52.24 -14.42
CA ALA A 29 -40.27 -51.95 -15.20
C ALA A 29 -40.59 -50.80 -16.17
N ILE A 30 -39.85 -49.70 -16.07
CA ILE A 30 -39.81 -48.64 -17.09
C ILE A 30 -38.46 -48.73 -17.80
N LEU A 31 -38.51 -49.00 -19.10
CA LEU A 31 -37.40 -48.90 -20.04
C LEU A 31 -36.90 -47.45 -20.09
N VAL A 32 -35.66 -47.22 -19.63
CA VAL A 32 -34.94 -45.96 -19.86
C VAL A 32 -34.01 -46.17 -21.05
N LEU A 33 -34.26 -45.38 -22.10
CA LEU A 33 -33.39 -45.20 -23.25
C LEU A 33 -32.02 -44.70 -22.76
N GLY A 34 -30.97 -45.46 -23.06
CA GLY A 34 -29.59 -45.11 -22.75
C GLY A 34 -29.12 -43.92 -23.59
N GLY A 35 -29.17 -42.73 -23.00
CA GLY A 35 -28.29 -41.62 -23.36
C GLY A 35 -27.00 -41.79 -22.57
N THR A 36 -25.89 -42.03 -23.25
CA THR A 36 -24.55 -41.98 -22.65
C THR A 36 -24.26 -40.54 -22.24
N PHE A 37 -24.59 -40.18 -21.00
CA PHE A 37 -23.99 -39.02 -20.35
C PHE A 37 -22.55 -39.40 -20.03
N ALA A 38 -21.60 -38.84 -20.78
CA ALA A 38 -20.22 -38.79 -20.32
C ALA A 38 -20.23 -38.09 -18.96
N PRO A 39 -19.61 -38.64 -17.91
CA PRO A 39 -19.45 -37.92 -16.66
C PRO A 39 -18.73 -36.61 -16.99
N ALA A 40 -19.27 -35.49 -16.52
CA ALA A 40 -18.57 -34.21 -16.57
C ALA A 40 -17.18 -34.43 -15.98
N ALA A 41 -16.13 -34.21 -16.79
CA ALA A 41 -14.76 -34.34 -16.34
C ALA A 41 -14.58 -33.43 -15.13
N TRP A 42 -14.15 -34.01 -14.01
CA TRP A 42 -13.88 -33.23 -12.80
C TRP A 42 -12.81 -32.18 -13.14
N PRO A 43 -12.93 -30.94 -12.65
CA PRO A 43 -11.89 -29.96 -12.87
C PRO A 43 -10.57 -30.53 -12.34
N GLN A 44 -9.56 -30.60 -13.20
CA GLN A 44 -8.23 -31.05 -12.79
C GLN A 44 -7.76 -30.18 -11.61
N PRO A 45 -7.13 -30.78 -10.58
CA PRO A 45 -6.53 -30.01 -9.49
C PRO A 45 -5.55 -28.98 -10.07
N ALA A 46 -5.40 -27.83 -9.39
CA ALA A 46 -4.37 -26.88 -9.81
C ALA A 46 -2.98 -27.51 -9.70
N ASP A 47 -2.04 -26.98 -10.49
CA ASP A 47 -0.66 -27.45 -10.51
C ASP A 47 0.10 -27.16 -9.20
N PHE A 48 -0.41 -26.25 -8.37
CA PHE A 48 0.11 -25.85 -7.06
C PHE A 48 -1.06 -25.40 -6.16
N SER A 49 -0.82 -25.12 -4.88
CA SER A 49 -1.84 -24.59 -3.95
C SER A 49 -1.67 -23.10 -3.68
N ILE A 50 -2.70 -22.42 -3.14
CA ILE A 50 -2.58 -21.02 -2.71
C ILE A 50 -1.45 -20.84 -1.68
N ALA A 51 -1.33 -21.81 -0.77
CA ALA A 51 -0.29 -21.80 0.25
C ALA A 51 1.12 -21.83 -0.36
N GLN A 52 1.34 -22.60 -1.43
CA GLN A 52 2.64 -22.67 -2.10
C GLN A 52 3.00 -21.36 -2.82
N VAL A 53 2.04 -20.67 -3.45
CA VAL A 53 2.33 -19.41 -4.16
C VAL A 53 2.42 -18.20 -3.22
N LEU A 54 1.86 -18.29 -2.01
CA LEU A 54 2.01 -17.30 -0.95
C LEU A 54 3.19 -17.56 0.00
N ASP A 55 3.85 -18.72 -0.08
CA ASP A 55 5.03 -19.05 0.75
C ASP A 55 6.31 -18.45 0.13
N TYR A 56 6.37 -17.12 0.02
CA TYR A 56 7.56 -16.39 -0.38
C TYR A 56 7.97 -15.40 0.71
N ALA A 57 9.27 -15.10 0.79
CA ALA A 57 9.82 -14.11 1.70
C ALA A 57 9.65 -12.71 1.08
N TYR A 58 8.71 -11.91 1.58
CA TYR A 58 8.48 -10.55 1.10
C TYR A 58 9.46 -9.56 1.74
N PRO A 59 10.33 -8.87 0.96
CA PRO A 59 11.22 -7.83 1.46
C PRO A 59 10.54 -6.46 1.51
N SER A 60 10.84 -5.68 2.56
CA SER A 60 10.39 -4.29 2.69
C SER A 60 11.37 -3.43 3.49
N GLY A 61 11.18 -2.11 3.44
CA GLY A 61 11.91 -1.18 4.30
C GLY A 61 13.43 -1.18 4.09
N LEU A 62 13.88 -1.33 2.83
CA LEU A 62 15.31 -1.33 2.50
C LEU A 62 15.93 0.04 2.80
N VAL A 63 16.95 0.05 3.67
CA VAL A 63 17.68 1.25 4.08
C VAL A 63 19.18 1.01 4.05
N ALA A 64 19.97 2.08 3.93
CA ALA A 64 21.43 2.04 3.94
C ALA A 64 22.03 3.02 4.96
N THR A 65 23.26 2.73 5.42
CA THR A 65 24.07 3.72 6.12
C THR A 65 24.46 4.86 5.17
N ARG A 66 24.75 6.05 5.72
CA ARG A 66 25.13 7.23 4.91
C ARG A 66 26.36 6.99 4.03
N ASP A 67 27.31 6.18 4.49
CA ASP A 67 28.49 5.80 3.71
C ASP A 67 28.26 4.60 2.77
N GLY A 68 27.04 4.04 2.77
CA GLY A 68 26.63 2.90 1.97
C GLY A 68 27.32 1.58 2.32
N LYS A 69 28.01 1.49 3.47
CA LYS A 69 28.72 0.26 3.86
C LYS A 69 27.83 -0.79 4.48
N ARG A 70 26.63 -0.45 4.93
CA ARG A 70 25.64 -1.42 5.42
C ARG A 70 24.28 -1.12 4.84
N ILE A 71 23.52 -2.19 4.64
CA ILE A 71 22.10 -2.14 4.30
C ILE A 71 21.32 -3.00 5.28
N ALA A 72 20.07 -2.63 5.54
CA ALA A 72 19.13 -3.41 6.34
C ALA A 72 17.74 -3.37 5.70
N TRP A 73 16.96 -4.41 5.92
CA TRP A 73 15.60 -4.56 5.41
C TRP A 73 14.82 -5.54 6.28
N VAL A 74 13.51 -5.60 6.09
CA VAL A 74 12.63 -6.56 6.75
C VAL A 74 12.30 -7.67 5.76
N ILE A 75 12.22 -8.90 6.26
CA ILE A 75 11.61 -10.03 5.57
C ILE A 75 10.36 -10.45 6.34
N ASN A 76 9.22 -10.48 5.66
CA ASN A 76 8.01 -11.18 6.11
C ASN A 76 7.99 -12.57 5.46
N LEU A 77 8.11 -13.63 6.26
CA LEU A 77 7.96 -15.00 5.79
C LEU A 77 6.90 -15.71 6.63
N ARG A 78 5.74 -16.00 6.03
CA ARG A 78 4.59 -16.60 6.70
C ARG A 78 4.18 -15.84 7.98
N GLY A 79 4.22 -14.50 7.93
CA GLY A 79 3.86 -13.63 9.04
C GLY A 79 4.99 -13.38 10.05
N ALA A 80 6.04 -14.21 10.04
CA ALA A 80 7.22 -14.00 10.87
C ALA A 80 8.10 -12.91 10.24
N ARG A 81 8.03 -11.71 10.82
CA ARG A 81 8.75 -10.52 10.35
C ARG A 81 10.08 -10.38 11.05
N ASN A 82 11.17 -10.30 10.28
CA ASN A 82 12.52 -10.22 10.82
C ASN A 82 13.39 -9.22 10.08
N VAL A 83 14.23 -8.51 10.82
CA VAL A 83 15.23 -7.60 10.28
C VAL A 83 16.42 -8.41 9.79
N TRP A 84 16.92 -8.06 8.61
CA TRP A 84 18.13 -8.56 7.99
C TRP A 84 19.11 -7.42 7.78
N VAL A 85 20.41 -7.75 7.81
CA VAL A 85 21.49 -6.80 7.57
C VAL A 85 22.55 -7.43 6.66
N ALA A 86 23.16 -6.62 5.81
CA ALA A 86 24.33 -6.99 5.04
C ALA A 86 25.35 -5.85 5.09
N SER A 87 26.65 -6.17 4.97
CA SER A 87 27.73 -5.19 5.05
C SER A 87 28.79 -5.39 3.99
N ALA A 88 29.34 -4.29 3.50
CA ALA A 88 30.44 -4.27 2.55
C ALA A 88 31.68 -5.01 3.10
N PRO A 89 32.56 -5.54 2.22
CA PRO A 89 32.42 -5.53 0.76
C PRO A 89 31.50 -6.65 0.22
N ALA A 90 31.32 -7.74 0.98
CA ALA A 90 30.66 -8.93 0.46
C ALA A 90 29.12 -8.85 0.47
N PHE A 91 28.53 -7.98 1.30
CA PHE A 91 27.08 -7.88 1.52
C PHE A 91 26.40 -9.25 1.69
N VAL A 92 27.00 -10.12 2.52
CA VAL A 92 26.38 -11.39 2.91
C VAL A 92 25.22 -11.09 3.85
N PRO A 93 23.98 -11.48 3.52
CA PRO A 93 22.85 -11.27 4.41
C PRO A 93 22.96 -12.07 5.67
N ARG A 94 22.53 -11.46 6.76
CA ARG A 94 22.39 -12.11 8.05
C ARG A 94 21.10 -11.65 8.71
N GLN A 95 20.31 -12.61 9.15
CA GLN A 95 19.14 -12.35 9.97
C GLN A 95 19.57 -11.79 11.33
N LEU A 96 19.01 -10.64 11.70
CA LEU A 96 19.37 -9.87 12.90
C LEU A 96 18.41 -10.14 14.08
N THR A 97 17.13 -10.37 13.80
CA THR A 97 16.09 -10.67 14.79
C THR A 97 15.56 -12.10 14.62
N ARG A 98 14.89 -12.65 15.64
CA ARG A 98 14.25 -13.98 15.59
C ARG A 98 12.86 -13.92 16.21
N PHE A 99 11.96 -13.20 15.57
CA PHE A 99 10.53 -13.19 15.87
C PHE A 99 9.86 -14.23 14.98
N ASP A 100 9.56 -15.39 15.55
CA ASP A 100 9.17 -16.59 14.79
C ASP A 100 7.66 -16.81 14.70
N LYS A 101 6.85 -15.83 15.15
CA LYS A 101 5.39 -15.94 15.22
C LYS A 101 4.72 -15.10 14.12
N ASP A 102 3.64 -15.65 13.56
CA ASP A 102 2.64 -14.89 12.81
C ASP A 102 1.69 -14.18 13.80
N ASP A 103 2.20 -13.15 14.48
CA ASP A 103 1.50 -12.41 15.54
C ASP A 103 0.97 -11.04 15.07
N GLY A 104 1.08 -10.77 13.77
CA GLY A 104 0.61 -9.52 13.16
C GLY A 104 1.36 -8.28 13.62
N GLN A 105 2.53 -8.42 14.25
CA GLN A 105 3.33 -7.29 14.69
C GLN A 105 4.28 -6.87 13.57
N GLU A 106 3.98 -5.74 12.92
CA GLU A 106 4.84 -5.19 11.86
C GLU A 106 6.25 -4.87 12.35
N ILE A 107 7.19 -4.77 11.42
CA ILE A 107 8.49 -4.14 11.67
C ILE A 107 8.68 -3.05 10.63
N THR A 108 8.85 -1.82 11.06
CA THR A 108 8.92 -0.64 10.19
C THR A 108 10.02 0.32 10.62
N GLN A 109 10.23 1.37 9.81
CA GLN A 109 11.07 2.53 10.13
C GLN A 109 12.51 2.21 10.58
N LEU A 110 13.14 1.30 9.86
CA LEU A 110 14.54 0.91 10.08
C LEU A 110 15.43 2.16 9.97
N THR A 111 16.13 2.50 11.04
CA THR A 111 16.92 3.72 11.16
C THR A 111 18.30 3.39 11.70
N PHE A 112 19.33 3.53 10.86
CA PHE A 112 20.71 3.44 11.31
C PHE A 112 21.09 4.66 12.15
N SER A 113 21.92 4.45 13.18
CA SER A 113 22.70 5.53 13.77
C SER A 113 23.59 6.15 12.68
N PRO A 114 23.92 7.45 12.74
CA PRO A 114 24.77 8.06 11.73
C PRO A 114 26.17 7.43 11.59
N SER A 115 26.67 6.77 12.64
CA SER A 115 27.91 5.97 12.62
C SER A 115 27.74 4.60 11.96
N GLY A 116 26.50 4.11 11.79
CA GLY A 116 26.21 2.78 11.23
C GLY A 116 26.51 1.62 12.18
N ASP A 117 26.68 1.90 13.46
CA ASP A 117 26.97 0.92 14.52
C ASP A 117 25.73 0.43 15.26
N THR A 118 24.58 1.07 15.08
CA THR A 118 23.33 0.76 15.76
C THR A 118 22.20 0.84 14.74
N LEU A 119 21.30 -0.13 14.76
CA LEU A 119 20.06 -0.10 14.00
C LEU A 119 18.89 -0.03 14.98
N VAL A 120 18.02 0.96 14.80
CA VAL A 120 16.74 1.08 15.51
C VAL A 120 15.61 0.71 14.55
N PHE A 121 14.56 0.06 15.04
CA PHE A 121 13.35 -0.24 14.29
C PHE A 121 12.12 -0.16 15.20
N VAL A 122 10.96 0.04 14.60
CA VAL A 122 9.65 -0.01 15.27
C VAL A 122 9.07 -1.40 15.10
N ARG A 123 8.46 -1.94 16.15
CA ARG A 123 7.71 -3.20 16.11
C ARG A 123 6.29 -3.01 16.62
N GLY A 124 5.30 -3.48 15.86
CA GLY A 124 3.87 -3.30 16.11
C GLY A 124 3.31 -1.98 15.58
N GLY A 125 1.98 -1.85 15.58
CA GLY A 125 1.27 -0.68 15.05
C GLY A 125 0.53 -0.97 13.75
N ASP A 126 -0.12 0.07 13.24
CA ASP A 126 -0.70 0.12 11.89
C ASP A 126 -0.17 1.40 11.24
N HIS A 127 0.83 1.26 10.38
CA HIS A 127 1.47 2.39 9.69
C HIS A 127 0.80 2.74 8.36
N ASP A 128 -0.27 2.05 7.98
CA ASP A 128 -1.05 2.23 6.75
C ASP A 128 -2.48 2.75 7.01
N ALA A 129 -2.80 3.15 8.25
CA ALA A 129 -4.11 3.67 8.65
C ALA A 129 -4.36 5.13 8.19
N ASN A 130 -5.56 5.38 7.68
CA ASN A 130 -6.07 6.71 7.33
C ASN A 130 -6.60 7.46 8.56
N TRP A 131 -7.10 6.72 9.55
CA TRP A 131 -7.72 7.28 10.75
C TRP A 131 -7.04 6.74 12.01
N PRO A 132 -6.96 7.52 13.09
CA PRO A 132 -6.40 7.05 14.34
C PRO A 132 -7.23 5.88 14.88
N ALA A 133 -6.56 4.95 15.56
CA ALA A 133 -7.21 3.85 16.26
C ALA A 133 -8.22 4.37 17.29
N GLU A 134 -9.36 3.71 17.43
CA GLU A 134 -10.26 4.00 18.54
C GLU A 134 -9.52 3.77 19.86
N GLY A 135 -9.45 4.79 20.71
CA GLY A 135 -8.75 4.73 21.99
C GLY A 135 -7.22 4.60 21.90
N ASP A 136 -6.60 4.92 20.77
CA ASP A 136 -5.15 4.79 20.52
C ASP A 136 -4.62 3.36 20.70
N LEU A 137 -5.43 2.35 20.37
CA LEU A 137 -5.07 0.93 20.50
C LEU A 137 -4.23 0.44 19.31
N ALA A 138 -3.15 -0.32 19.58
CA ALA A 138 -2.45 -1.06 18.54
C ALA A 138 -3.30 -2.26 18.07
N PRO A 139 -3.24 -2.65 16.78
CA PRO A 139 -3.98 -3.82 16.29
C PRO A 139 -3.58 -5.11 17.03
N ASP A 140 -4.55 -6.00 17.23
CA ASP A 140 -4.36 -7.30 17.88
C ASP A 140 -4.96 -8.47 17.09
N PRO A 141 -4.55 -8.69 15.83
CA PRO A 141 -5.05 -9.81 15.01
C PRO A 141 -4.65 -11.19 15.59
N ALA A 142 -3.83 -11.22 16.64
CA ALA A 142 -3.48 -12.41 17.39
C ALA A 142 -4.52 -12.78 18.46
N ALA A 143 -5.49 -11.90 18.75
CA ALA A 143 -6.43 -11.99 19.86
C ALA A 143 -5.70 -12.26 21.19
N SER A 144 -4.64 -11.49 21.44
CA SER A 144 -3.82 -11.60 22.63
C SER A 144 -4.59 -11.08 23.86
N PRO A 145 -4.56 -11.79 25.00
CA PRO A 145 -5.08 -11.23 26.25
C PRO A 145 -4.21 -10.07 26.78
N GLU A 146 -3.00 -9.90 26.25
CA GLU A 146 -2.11 -8.78 26.53
C GLU A 146 -2.15 -7.78 25.38
N GLN A 147 -2.51 -6.53 25.68
CA GLN A 147 -2.58 -5.45 24.70
C GLN A 147 -1.25 -5.28 23.95
N PRO A 148 -1.24 -5.38 22.60
CA PRO A 148 -0.07 -5.11 21.79
C PRO A 148 0.42 -3.67 21.94
N LYS A 149 1.71 -3.46 21.66
CA LYS A 149 2.38 -2.17 21.80
C LYS A 149 3.18 -1.84 20.56
N VAL A 150 3.29 -0.54 20.26
CA VAL A 150 4.24 0.00 19.30
C VAL A 150 5.53 0.31 20.04
N ASN A 151 6.57 -0.50 19.80
CA ASN A 151 7.81 -0.47 20.56
C ASN A 151 9.01 -0.18 19.66
N LEU A 152 9.91 0.67 20.15
CA LEU A 152 11.25 0.85 19.60
C LEU A 152 12.18 -0.27 20.09
N TRP A 153 12.92 -0.83 19.17
CA TRP A 153 13.99 -1.80 19.41
C TRP A 153 15.30 -1.26 18.86
N ALA A 154 16.40 -1.59 19.51
CA ALA A 154 17.74 -1.28 19.01
C ALA A 154 18.61 -2.53 18.95
N VAL A 155 19.55 -2.54 18.01
CA VAL A 155 20.55 -3.59 17.86
C VAL A 155 21.90 -2.94 17.59
N ALA A 156 22.89 -3.22 18.44
CA ALA A 156 24.28 -2.88 18.15
C ALA A 156 24.82 -3.80 17.05
N LEU A 157 25.60 -3.27 16.12
CA LEU A 157 26.18 -3.99 14.99
C LEU A 157 27.70 -4.11 15.14
N PRO A 158 28.33 -5.20 14.67
CA PRO A 158 27.71 -6.29 13.90
C PRO A 158 27.01 -7.37 14.73
N GLU A 159 27.31 -7.56 16.02
CA GLU A 159 26.96 -8.80 16.75
C GLU A 159 26.04 -8.60 17.96
N GLY A 160 25.40 -7.44 18.12
CA GLY A 160 24.49 -7.17 19.23
C GLY A 160 23.19 -7.97 19.13
N THR A 161 22.63 -8.27 20.30
CA THR A 161 21.27 -8.81 20.43
C THR A 161 20.26 -7.67 20.42
N PRO A 162 19.11 -7.80 19.71
CA PRO A 162 18.05 -6.82 19.79
C PRO A 162 17.55 -6.61 21.21
N VAL A 163 17.38 -5.35 21.60
CA VAL A 163 16.83 -4.95 22.90
C VAL A 163 15.64 -4.02 22.69
N GLU A 164 14.55 -4.28 23.41
CA GLU A 164 13.44 -3.34 23.50
C GLU A 164 13.90 -2.09 24.27
N ILE A 165 13.59 -0.92 23.73
CA ILE A 165 13.98 0.38 24.28
C ILE A 165 12.82 0.97 25.07
N THR A 166 11.70 1.20 24.39
CA THR A 166 10.52 1.87 24.94
C THR A 166 9.38 1.83 23.94
N GLU A 167 8.16 2.06 24.42
CA GLU A 167 6.99 2.30 23.55
C GLU A 167 7.14 3.66 22.85
N GLY A 168 6.93 3.67 21.54
CA GLY A 168 7.09 4.84 20.70
C GLY A 168 7.35 4.48 19.23
N ASP A 169 7.39 5.53 18.40
CA ASP A 169 7.41 5.46 16.95
C ASP A 169 8.30 6.57 16.37
N ALA A 170 8.50 6.62 15.05
CA ALA A 170 9.23 7.66 14.32
C ALA A 170 10.62 8.01 14.93
N PRO A 171 11.53 7.03 15.09
CA PRO A 171 12.83 7.26 15.70
C PRO A 171 13.74 8.14 14.82
N ALA A 172 14.49 9.04 15.47
CA ALA A 172 15.53 9.85 14.86
C ALA A 172 16.78 9.85 15.75
N ILE A 173 17.93 9.48 15.18
CA ILE A 173 19.19 9.31 15.92
C ILE A 173 20.18 10.40 15.50
N SER A 174 20.74 11.12 16.47
CA SER A 174 21.75 12.14 16.22
C SER A 174 23.15 11.54 16.05
N VAL A 175 24.08 12.28 15.43
CA VAL A 175 25.50 11.87 15.32
C VAL A 175 26.19 11.72 16.69
N GLN A 176 25.57 12.24 17.75
CA GLN A 176 26.02 12.11 19.14
C GLN A 176 25.36 10.92 19.86
N GLY A 177 24.60 10.08 19.14
CA GLY A 177 23.90 8.92 19.71
C GLY A 177 22.64 9.28 20.50
N ARG A 178 22.09 10.49 20.35
CA ARG A 178 20.84 10.91 21.01
C ARG A 178 19.64 10.40 20.22
N LEU A 179 18.76 9.64 20.86
CA LEU A 179 17.49 9.21 20.30
C LEU A 179 16.41 10.26 20.58
N ALA A 180 15.69 10.68 19.54
CA ALA A 180 14.39 11.31 19.64
C ALA A 180 13.36 10.40 18.98
N TYR A 181 12.13 10.38 19.48
CA TYR A 181 11.05 9.56 18.93
C TYR A 181 9.69 10.15 19.30
N ILE A 182 8.64 9.69 18.64
CA ILE A 182 7.26 10.12 18.89
C ILE A 182 6.56 9.13 19.82
N LYS A 183 5.89 9.65 20.85
CA LYS A 183 4.94 8.89 21.66
C LYS A 183 3.78 9.79 22.05
N LYS A 184 2.56 9.36 21.70
CA LYS A 184 1.32 10.13 21.90
C LYS A 184 1.43 11.54 21.32
N ASP A 185 1.79 11.62 20.03
CA ASP A 185 1.94 12.86 19.28
C ASP A 185 2.97 13.86 19.85
N GLN A 186 3.94 13.41 20.65
CA GLN A 186 4.92 14.27 21.33
C GLN A 186 6.34 13.74 21.16
N VAL A 187 7.35 14.61 21.23
CA VAL A 187 8.77 14.18 21.19
C VAL A 187 9.27 13.69 22.54
N TRP A 188 9.83 12.49 22.55
CA TRP A 188 10.46 11.82 23.70
C TRP A 188 11.91 11.44 23.41
N THR A 189 12.66 11.10 24.47
CA THR A 189 14.03 10.58 24.38
C THR A 189 14.24 9.42 25.35
N ALA A 190 15.11 8.49 24.97
CA ALA A 190 15.49 7.31 25.76
C ALA A 190 16.92 6.85 25.42
N SER A 191 17.50 5.98 26.24
CA SER A 191 18.81 5.38 25.98
C SER A 191 18.72 4.29 24.91
N LEU A 192 19.60 4.34 23.90
CA LEU A 192 19.72 3.30 22.86
C LEU A 192 20.17 1.94 23.39
N SER A 193 20.77 1.86 24.58
CA SER A 193 21.26 0.59 25.14
C SER A 193 20.14 -0.29 25.72
N GLY A 194 18.93 0.26 25.92
CA GLY A 194 17.88 -0.36 26.75
C GLY A 194 18.28 -0.55 28.23
N LYS A 195 19.54 -0.27 28.59
CA LYS A 195 20.15 -0.47 29.91
C LYS A 195 20.60 0.87 30.45
N GLY A 196 19.83 1.42 31.37
CA GLY A 196 20.12 2.67 32.06
C GLY A 196 18.98 3.02 33.02
N LYS A 197 19.30 3.64 34.15
CA LYS A 197 18.29 4.09 35.14
C LYS A 197 17.45 5.28 34.66
N ALA A 198 17.83 5.92 33.56
CA ALA A 198 17.10 7.04 33.00
C ALA A 198 15.83 6.52 32.30
N LYS A 199 14.69 6.75 32.94
CA LYS A 199 13.38 6.47 32.34
C LYS A 199 13.21 7.32 31.09
N PRO A 200 12.46 6.85 30.08
CA PRO A 200 12.07 7.69 28.97
C PRO A 200 11.40 8.97 29.45
N THR A 201 11.77 10.11 28.86
CA THR A 201 11.24 11.42 29.24
C THR A 201 10.83 12.20 28.00
N ARG A 202 9.75 12.96 28.12
CA ARG A 202 9.37 13.95 27.11
C ARG A 202 10.53 14.92 26.92
N LEU A 203 10.98 15.10 25.68
CA LEU A 203 12.19 15.86 25.36
C LEU A 203 11.95 17.37 25.56
N PHE A 204 10.79 17.85 25.16
CA PHE A 204 10.32 19.22 25.39
C PHE A 204 8.79 19.29 25.38
N PHE A 205 8.26 20.39 25.93
CA PHE A 205 6.85 20.71 25.79
C PHE A 205 6.61 21.59 24.56
N ASP A 206 5.61 21.21 23.80
CA ASP A 206 4.99 22.00 22.75
C ASP A 206 3.45 21.73 22.81
N ARG A 207 2.65 22.53 22.09
CA ARG A 207 1.18 22.35 22.04
C ARG A 207 0.72 21.38 20.92
N GLY A 208 1.60 21.01 19.98
CA GLY A 208 1.25 20.50 18.67
C GLY A 208 1.32 18.98 18.63
N LYS A 209 0.93 18.38 17.51
CA LYS A 209 1.23 16.98 17.23
C LYS A 209 2.57 16.94 16.49
N ASP A 210 3.56 16.35 17.13
CA ASP A 210 4.93 16.38 16.63
C ASP A 210 5.21 15.24 15.66
N ARG A 211 5.93 15.54 14.57
CA ARG A 211 6.33 14.56 13.54
C ARG A 211 7.55 15.05 12.74
N SER A 212 7.99 14.27 11.76
CA SER A 212 9.08 14.63 10.83
C SER A 212 10.40 15.02 11.52
N LEU A 213 10.82 14.26 12.54
CA LEU A 213 12.01 14.53 13.35
C LEU A 213 13.32 14.47 12.53
N ARG A 214 14.16 15.50 12.64
CA ARG A 214 15.45 15.60 11.93
C ARG A 214 16.53 16.28 12.78
N TRP A 215 17.55 15.53 13.20
CA TRP A 215 18.72 16.10 13.86
C TRP A 215 19.57 16.94 12.91
N SER A 216 20.15 18.02 13.42
CA SER A 216 21.15 18.82 12.73
C SER A 216 22.40 17.98 12.39
N PRO A 217 23.20 18.37 11.38
CA PRO A 217 24.40 17.61 10.98
C PRO A 217 25.41 17.40 12.12
N ASP A 218 25.47 18.34 13.08
CA ASP A 218 26.32 18.25 14.28
C ASP A 218 25.65 17.51 15.46
N GLY A 219 24.38 17.11 15.31
CA GLY A 219 23.59 16.37 16.29
C GLY A 219 23.17 17.16 17.54
N ARG A 220 23.33 18.49 17.54
CA ARG A 220 23.04 19.34 18.70
C ARG A 220 21.58 19.78 18.76
N ARG A 221 20.95 20.03 17.60
CA ARG A 221 19.60 20.57 17.48
C ARG A 221 18.67 19.60 16.77
N LEU A 222 17.40 19.58 17.14
CA LEU A 222 16.37 18.76 16.52
C LEU A 222 15.35 19.66 15.83
N ALA A 223 15.20 19.50 14.52
CA ALA A 223 14.07 20.07 13.79
C ALA A 223 12.88 19.09 13.82
N PHE A 224 11.68 19.62 13.86
CA PHE A 224 10.43 18.86 13.90
C PHE A 224 9.31 19.68 13.28
N VAL A 225 8.24 19.00 12.87
CA VAL A 225 6.98 19.65 12.51
C VAL A 225 6.07 19.61 13.72
N SER A 226 5.47 20.75 14.03
CA SER A 226 4.47 20.92 15.07
C SER A 226 3.12 21.20 14.41
N ASP A 227 2.29 20.17 14.29
CA ASP A 227 0.97 20.24 13.67
C ASP A 227 -0.06 20.81 14.64
N ARG A 228 -0.82 21.82 14.19
CA ARG A 228 -1.83 22.55 14.97
C ARG A 228 -3.26 22.25 14.52
N GLY A 229 -3.44 21.34 13.56
CA GLY A 229 -4.70 21.00 12.91
C GLY A 229 -4.88 21.77 11.61
N ASP A 230 -5.13 23.07 11.70
CA ASP A 230 -5.40 23.95 10.54
C ASP A 230 -4.15 24.59 9.92
N HIS A 231 -3.02 24.51 10.61
CA HIS A 231 -1.70 24.96 10.16
C HIS A 231 -0.62 24.14 10.87
N SER A 232 0.63 24.25 10.42
CA SER A 232 1.77 23.60 11.07
C SER A 232 3.02 24.46 10.98
N PHE A 233 3.94 24.25 11.92
CA PHE A 233 5.20 24.99 11.97
C PHE A 233 6.41 24.06 11.92
N ILE A 234 7.52 24.56 11.36
CA ILE A 234 8.84 23.97 11.62
C ILE A 234 9.40 24.54 12.92
N GLY A 235 9.65 23.68 13.91
CA GLY A 235 10.31 24.03 15.16
C GLY A 235 11.75 23.51 15.23
N ILE A 236 12.61 24.19 16.00
CA ILE A 236 13.94 23.74 16.39
C ILE A 236 14.04 23.69 17.91
N TYR A 237 14.40 22.53 18.43
CA TYR A 237 14.80 22.31 19.82
C TYR A 237 16.34 22.25 19.93
N ALA A 238 16.91 23.02 20.85
CA ALA A 238 18.35 22.98 21.15
C ALA A 238 18.63 22.24 22.47
N ASP A 239 18.03 22.72 23.57
CA ASP A 239 18.17 22.17 24.92
C ASP A 239 17.00 22.61 25.81
N ALA A 240 16.98 22.14 27.06
CA ALA A 240 15.89 22.38 28.01
C ALA A 240 15.84 23.82 28.58
N HIS A 241 16.85 24.65 28.32
CA HIS A 241 16.96 26.02 28.84
C HIS A 241 16.75 27.08 27.75
N THR A 242 16.72 26.65 26.49
CA THR A 242 16.52 27.50 25.33
C THR A 242 15.07 27.36 24.83
N PRO A 243 14.33 28.47 24.65
CA PRO A 243 13.01 28.43 24.03
C PRO A 243 13.05 27.78 22.64
N LEU A 244 11.97 27.09 22.27
CA LEU A 244 11.79 26.57 20.91
C LEU A 244 11.86 27.72 19.90
N LEU A 245 12.63 27.52 18.82
CA LEU A 245 12.69 28.44 17.71
C LEU A 245 11.76 27.95 16.60
N TYR A 246 10.74 28.73 16.25
CA TYR A 246 9.90 28.45 15.08
C TYR A 246 10.41 29.21 13.86
N LEU A 247 10.49 28.51 12.72
CA LEU A 247 11.06 29.05 11.49
C LEU A 247 9.97 29.67 10.62
N ALA A 248 10.07 30.97 10.37
CA ALA A 248 9.17 31.74 9.54
C ALA A 248 7.68 31.38 9.72
N PRO A 249 7.15 31.31 10.96
CA PRO A 249 5.82 30.79 11.22
C PRO A 249 4.75 31.57 10.44
N SER A 250 3.76 30.85 9.92
CA SER A 250 2.68 31.43 9.12
C SER A 250 1.37 30.67 9.34
N THR A 251 0.32 31.04 8.61
CA THR A 251 -0.94 30.28 8.59
C THR A 251 -0.88 29.07 7.67
N GLY A 252 0.25 28.77 7.04
CA GLY A 252 0.42 27.62 6.13
C GLY A 252 0.64 26.29 6.86
N LEU A 253 0.60 25.22 6.09
CA LEU A 253 1.00 23.88 6.50
C LEU A 253 2.47 23.66 6.12
N ASP A 254 3.36 23.82 7.09
CA ASP A 254 4.79 23.54 6.95
C ASP A 254 5.11 22.06 7.18
N ASP A 255 5.91 21.47 6.30
CA ASP A 255 6.37 20.08 6.40
C ASP A 255 7.78 19.85 5.84
N MET A 256 8.27 18.62 5.97
CA MET A 256 9.51 18.11 5.40
C MET A 256 10.74 18.99 5.73
N PRO A 257 11.04 19.28 7.01
CA PRO A 257 12.23 20.02 7.34
C PRO A 257 13.49 19.25 6.91
N ARG A 258 14.42 19.94 6.26
CA ARG A 258 15.70 19.41 5.79
C ARG A 258 16.83 20.36 6.16
N TRP A 259 17.76 19.87 6.97
CA TRP A 259 18.96 20.65 7.31
C TRP A 259 19.89 20.77 6.10
N SER A 260 20.37 21.99 5.87
CA SER A 260 21.52 22.21 5.02
C SER A 260 22.76 21.46 5.55
N PRO A 261 23.71 21.06 4.69
CA PRO A 261 24.88 20.29 5.12
C PRO A 261 25.75 20.96 6.18
N ASP A 262 25.77 22.30 6.21
CA ASP A 262 26.51 23.10 7.21
C ASP A 262 25.69 23.36 8.49
N GLY A 263 24.43 22.95 8.54
CA GLY A 263 23.53 23.12 9.66
C GLY A 263 23.06 24.56 9.91
N LYS A 264 23.32 25.50 8.99
CA LYS A 264 22.96 26.91 9.19
C LYS A 264 21.55 27.25 8.74
N ARG A 265 21.03 26.49 7.77
CA ARG A 265 19.71 26.68 7.16
C ARG A 265 18.86 25.42 7.23
N ILE A 266 17.54 25.59 7.20
CA ILE A 266 16.57 24.52 6.98
C ILE A 266 15.74 24.86 5.75
N ALA A 267 15.59 23.90 4.84
CA ALA A 267 14.60 23.94 3.78
C ALA A 267 13.36 23.16 4.21
N PHE A 268 12.18 23.62 3.80
CA PHE A 268 10.91 22.97 4.10
C PHE A 268 9.87 23.28 3.02
N VAL A 269 8.81 22.49 2.95
CA VAL A 269 7.67 22.77 2.07
C VAL A 269 6.59 23.50 2.84
N ARG A 270 5.86 24.40 2.17
CA ARG A 270 4.69 25.09 2.73
C ARG A 270 3.52 24.97 1.76
N GLN A 271 2.46 24.33 2.23
CA GLN A 271 1.16 24.30 1.59
C GLN A 271 0.24 25.39 2.20
N PRO A 272 -0.85 25.78 1.53
CA PRO A 272 -1.86 26.65 2.12
C PRO A 272 -2.43 26.01 3.39
N GLY A 273 -2.73 26.82 4.40
CA GLY A 273 -3.45 26.36 5.58
C GLY A 273 -4.90 25.99 5.29
N ASP A 274 -5.55 25.37 6.26
CA ASP A 274 -6.98 25.09 6.18
C ASP A 274 -7.80 26.39 6.28
N GLY A 275 -8.72 26.57 5.34
CA GLY A 275 -9.63 27.71 5.29
C GLY A 275 -9.73 28.34 3.92
N GLY A 276 -10.20 29.59 3.90
CA GLY A 276 -10.55 30.31 2.67
C GLY A 276 -12.02 30.12 2.27
N PRO A 277 -12.42 30.63 1.10
CA PRO A 277 -13.74 30.36 0.54
C PRO A 277 -13.97 28.85 0.42
N PRO A 278 -15.21 28.37 0.67
CA PRO A 278 -15.54 26.97 0.43
C PRO A 278 -15.17 26.56 -1.00
N LYS A 279 -14.59 25.37 -1.15
CA LYS A 279 -14.23 24.80 -2.45
C LYS A 279 -15.31 23.78 -2.86
N PRO A 280 -15.70 23.66 -4.14
CA PRO A 280 -16.61 22.59 -4.57
C PRO A 280 -15.96 21.20 -4.38
N ILE A 281 -16.74 20.18 -4.01
CA ILE A 281 -16.27 18.78 -3.97
C ILE A 281 -16.25 18.15 -5.35
N LEU A 282 -17.19 18.53 -6.21
CA LEU A 282 -17.40 17.90 -7.51
C LEU A 282 -16.42 18.38 -8.58
N GLU A 283 -15.59 19.37 -8.25
CA GLU A 283 -14.60 19.94 -9.15
C GLU A 283 -13.23 19.91 -8.48
N GLN A 284 -12.19 19.70 -9.27
CA GLN A 284 -10.84 19.82 -8.78
C GLN A 284 -10.46 21.28 -8.60
N THR A 285 -9.64 21.53 -7.58
CA THR A 285 -9.04 22.85 -7.35
C THR A 285 -7.54 22.70 -7.20
N PRO A 286 -6.75 23.58 -7.83
CA PRO A 286 -5.31 23.66 -7.60
C PRO A 286 -4.96 23.74 -6.10
N GLN A 287 -3.88 23.09 -5.71
CA GLN A 287 -3.31 23.16 -4.37
C GLN A 287 -1.84 23.59 -4.47
N PRO A 288 -1.57 24.85 -4.89
CA PRO A 288 -0.20 25.31 -5.10
C PRO A 288 0.55 25.35 -3.76
N TRP A 289 1.87 25.16 -3.81
CA TRP A 289 2.74 25.04 -2.64
C TRP A 289 4.08 25.72 -2.90
N SER A 290 4.90 25.86 -1.86
CA SER A 290 6.17 26.57 -1.95
C SER A 290 7.30 25.83 -1.24
N ILE A 291 8.53 26.07 -1.70
CA ILE A 291 9.75 25.67 -1.01
C ILE A 291 10.28 26.91 -0.28
N TRP A 292 10.54 26.76 1.01
CA TRP A 292 11.09 27.80 1.87
C TRP A 292 12.48 27.45 2.35
N VAL A 293 13.29 28.47 2.58
CA VAL A 293 14.59 28.36 3.25
C VAL A 293 14.63 29.35 4.41
N ALA A 294 14.93 28.84 5.60
CA ALA A 294 15.05 29.64 6.81
C ALA A 294 16.42 29.48 7.48
N ASP A 295 16.88 30.58 8.09
CA ASP A 295 18.04 30.60 8.97
C ASP A 295 17.72 29.87 10.28
N ALA A 296 18.56 28.92 10.65
CA ALA A 296 18.32 28.05 11.80
C ALA A 296 18.69 28.71 13.14
N ALA A 297 19.31 29.89 13.15
CA ALA A 297 19.69 30.60 14.38
C ALA A 297 18.68 31.69 14.75
N GLY A 298 18.23 32.47 13.78
CA GLY A 298 17.30 33.59 13.95
C GLY A 298 15.86 33.31 13.52
N GLY A 299 15.61 32.19 12.84
CA GLY A 299 14.26 31.77 12.41
C GLY A 299 13.67 32.54 11.22
N GLN A 300 14.40 33.50 10.67
CA GLN A 300 13.95 34.26 9.49
C GLN A 300 14.04 33.38 8.24
N GLY A 301 13.02 33.40 7.40
CA GLY A 301 12.98 32.62 6.16
C GLY A 301 12.27 33.34 5.03
N HIS A 302 12.46 32.83 3.82
CA HIS A 302 11.83 33.34 2.61
C HIS A 302 11.40 32.17 1.72
N ALA A 303 10.38 32.40 0.89
CA ALA A 303 10.03 31.48 -0.18
C ALA A 303 11.15 31.50 -1.24
N LEU A 304 11.73 30.33 -1.48
CA LEU A 304 12.71 30.12 -2.56
C LEU A 304 12.01 29.93 -3.89
N TRP A 305 10.87 29.23 -3.88
CA TRP A 305 10.08 28.91 -5.07
C TRP A 305 8.61 28.71 -4.71
N GLN A 306 7.74 29.04 -5.65
CA GLN A 306 6.29 28.89 -5.57
C GLN A 306 5.82 28.13 -6.81
N SER A 307 5.04 27.08 -6.61
CA SER A 307 4.45 26.34 -7.73
C SER A 307 3.36 27.18 -8.43
N PRO A 308 3.15 26.96 -9.74
CA PRO A 308 2.05 27.60 -10.47
C PRO A 308 0.69 27.23 -9.87
N ASP A 309 -0.27 28.16 -9.88
CA ASP A 309 -1.65 27.92 -9.45
C ASP A 309 -2.45 27.18 -10.54
N THR A 310 -2.12 25.91 -10.71
CA THR A 310 -2.64 24.98 -11.71
C THR A 310 -2.78 23.59 -11.10
N LEU A 311 -3.51 22.67 -11.75
CA LEU A 311 -3.64 21.30 -11.25
C LEU A 311 -2.29 20.59 -11.23
N GLU A 312 -1.50 20.71 -12.29
CA GLU A 312 -0.13 20.18 -12.41
C GLU A 312 0.86 20.85 -11.43
N GLY A 313 0.55 22.08 -11.00
CA GLY A 313 1.30 22.80 -9.97
C GLY A 313 0.89 22.45 -8.54
N SER A 314 -0.06 21.53 -8.35
CA SER A 314 -0.49 21.09 -7.02
C SER A 314 0.60 20.28 -6.30
N TYR A 315 0.48 20.17 -4.99
CA TYR A 315 1.38 19.32 -4.21
C TYR A 315 1.30 17.86 -4.68
N PRO A 316 2.43 17.20 -5.00
CA PRO A 316 2.43 15.85 -5.55
C PRO A 316 1.84 14.83 -4.56
N GLN A 317 1.03 13.90 -5.08
CA GLN A 317 0.35 12.86 -4.31
C GLN A 317 0.91 11.45 -4.55
N THR A 318 1.98 11.34 -5.33
CA THR A 318 2.71 10.09 -5.56
C THR A 318 3.69 9.78 -4.43
N ALA A 319 4.29 8.59 -4.44
CA ALA A 319 5.16 8.12 -3.35
C ALA A 319 6.31 9.11 -3.06
N GLY A 320 6.48 9.43 -1.78
CA GLY A 320 7.50 10.38 -1.30
C GLY A 320 7.13 11.85 -1.46
N GLU A 321 5.94 12.15 -1.99
CA GLU A 321 5.40 13.51 -2.12
C GLU A 321 6.43 14.45 -2.80
N ALA A 322 6.76 15.59 -2.19
CA ALA A 322 7.72 16.53 -2.76
C ALA A 322 9.19 16.05 -2.71
N ASN A 323 9.53 14.95 -2.02
CA ASN A 323 10.89 14.41 -1.91
C ASN A 323 12.01 15.45 -1.69
N LEU A 324 11.75 16.50 -0.91
CA LEU A 324 12.69 17.61 -0.71
C LEU A 324 13.99 17.15 -0.01
N ASP A 325 15.16 17.50 -0.56
CA ASP A 325 16.46 17.34 0.12
C ASP A 325 17.52 18.34 -0.39
N TRP A 326 18.53 18.60 0.43
CA TRP A 326 19.73 19.34 0.05
C TRP A 326 20.69 18.45 -0.72
N VAL A 327 21.21 18.97 -1.82
CA VAL A 327 22.20 18.27 -2.65
C VAL A 327 23.46 19.11 -2.82
N ALA A 328 24.49 18.52 -3.43
CA ALA A 328 25.75 19.20 -3.67
C ALA A 328 25.57 20.46 -4.53
N GLY A 329 26.54 21.38 -4.43
CA GLY A 329 26.55 22.61 -5.23
C GLY A 329 25.58 23.70 -4.76
N GLY A 330 25.08 23.65 -3.52
CA GLY A 330 24.17 24.67 -3.00
C GLY A 330 22.80 24.62 -3.67
N ARG A 331 22.25 23.42 -3.84
CA ARG A 331 20.98 23.20 -4.52
C ARG A 331 20.03 22.37 -3.65
N LEU A 332 18.75 22.43 -3.98
CA LEU A 332 17.71 21.53 -3.50
C LEU A 332 17.23 20.66 -4.67
N ILE A 333 16.79 19.44 -4.36
CA ILE A 333 15.95 18.64 -5.25
C ILE A 333 14.53 18.56 -4.69
N PHE A 334 13.56 18.36 -5.57
CA PHE A 334 12.17 18.07 -5.21
C PHE A 334 11.46 17.35 -6.36
N LEU A 335 10.36 16.65 -6.05
CA LEU A 335 9.46 16.05 -7.02
C LEU A 335 8.27 17.00 -7.26
N ALA A 336 7.81 17.12 -8.50
CA ALA A 336 6.60 17.84 -8.87
C ALA A 336 6.06 17.35 -10.22
N ASP A 337 4.81 17.71 -10.54
CA ASP A 337 4.10 17.27 -11.75
C ASP A 337 4.06 18.34 -12.85
N LEU A 338 4.96 19.33 -12.81
CA LEU A 338 4.88 20.56 -13.62
C LEU A 338 4.88 20.34 -15.14
N ASP A 339 5.40 19.20 -15.61
CA ASP A 339 5.43 18.78 -17.01
C ASP A 339 4.43 17.65 -17.33
N GLY A 340 3.44 17.44 -16.44
CA GLY A 340 2.39 16.43 -16.56
C GLY A 340 2.79 15.04 -16.05
N TRP A 341 3.96 14.93 -15.41
CA TRP A 341 4.52 13.69 -14.88
C TRP A 341 5.26 13.93 -13.56
N PRO A 342 5.20 12.99 -12.60
CA PRO A 342 5.94 13.12 -11.35
C PRO A 342 7.44 12.99 -11.63
N HIS A 343 8.12 14.13 -11.66
CA HIS A 343 9.51 14.23 -12.08
C HIS A 343 10.38 14.99 -11.08
N LEU A 344 11.68 14.70 -11.12
CA LEU A 344 12.67 15.37 -10.28
C LEU A 344 13.04 16.72 -10.88
N TYR A 345 13.02 17.73 -10.04
CA TYR A 345 13.48 19.08 -10.32
C TYR A 345 14.63 19.44 -9.37
N SER A 346 15.51 20.35 -9.82
CA SER A 346 16.53 20.94 -8.98
C SER A 346 16.57 22.46 -9.07
N ILE A 347 16.74 23.13 -7.94
CA ILE A 347 16.81 24.59 -7.86
C ILE A 347 18.00 25.04 -7.02
N GLY A 348 18.66 26.13 -7.44
CA GLY A 348 19.72 26.75 -6.64
C GLY A 348 19.15 27.42 -5.39
N VAL A 349 19.89 27.43 -4.29
CA VAL A 349 19.43 28.04 -3.02
C VAL A 349 19.39 29.56 -3.05
N ASP A 350 19.96 30.16 -4.09
CA ASP A 350 19.89 31.60 -4.38
C ASP A 350 18.69 31.94 -5.30
N GLY A 351 17.86 30.94 -5.62
CA GLY A 351 16.66 31.07 -6.47
C GLY A 351 16.89 30.72 -7.93
N GLY A 352 15.99 31.19 -8.79
CA GLY A 352 15.98 30.92 -10.24
C GLY A 352 14.92 29.91 -10.66
N ALA A 353 14.91 29.58 -11.96
CA ALA A 353 13.99 28.58 -12.50
C ALA A 353 14.41 27.16 -12.08
N PRO A 354 13.49 26.30 -11.63
CA PRO A 354 13.78 24.88 -11.45
C PRO A 354 14.26 24.22 -12.74
N LEU A 355 15.31 23.41 -12.64
CA LEU A 355 15.82 22.54 -13.69
C LEU A 355 15.11 21.19 -13.62
N LEU A 356 14.36 20.82 -14.66
CA LEU A 356 13.82 19.47 -14.82
C LEU A 356 14.97 18.47 -15.06
N LEU A 357 15.15 17.51 -14.16
CA LEU A 357 16.22 16.50 -14.23
C LEU A 357 15.82 15.25 -15.01
N THR A 358 14.55 14.88 -14.98
CA THR A 358 14.06 13.60 -15.52
C THR A 358 12.99 13.81 -16.59
N PRO A 359 13.26 14.48 -17.72
CA PRO A 359 12.24 14.72 -18.74
C PRO A 359 11.82 13.42 -19.43
N GLY A 360 10.52 13.28 -19.74
CA GLY A 360 10.00 12.13 -20.49
C GLY A 360 8.51 11.90 -20.30
N LYS A 361 8.03 10.73 -20.74
CA LYS A 361 6.65 10.27 -20.50
C LYS A 361 6.67 9.08 -19.57
N PHE A 362 7.10 9.30 -18.33
CA PHE A 362 7.23 8.29 -17.30
C PHE A 362 7.09 8.96 -15.93
N MET A 363 6.90 8.16 -14.90
CA MET A 363 6.83 8.60 -13.51
C MET A 363 8.12 8.19 -12.78
N VAL A 364 8.64 9.10 -11.96
CA VAL A 364 9.63 8.81 -10.92
C VAL A 364 8.91 8.50 -9.61
N GLU A 365 9.38 7.49 -8.87
CA GLU A 365 8.73 7.04 -7.62
C GLU A 365 9.70 7.05 -6.42
N HIS A 366 10.43 5.96 -6.14
CA HIS A 366 11.32 5.93 -4.98
C HIS A 366 12.65 6.61 -5.29
N VAL A 367 13.09 7.48 -4.38
CA VAL A 367 14.24 8.37 -4.57
C VAL A 367 15.27 8.16 -3.45
N ALA A 368 16.54 8.03 -3.83
CA ALA A 368 17.68 8.01 -2.93
C ALA A 368 18.80 8.93 -3.42
N LEU A 369 19.62 9.41 -2.50
CA LEU A 369 20.80 10.23 -2.84
C LEU A 369 22.06 9.36 -2.87
N SER A 370 22.93 9.67 -3.81
CA SER A 370 24.34 9.25 -3.73
C SER A 370 25.01 9.75 -2.45
N PRO A 371 26.03 9.04 -1.91
CA PRO A 371 26.69 9.44 -0.66
C PRO A 371 27.32 10.86 -0.70
N ASP A 372 27.79 11.29 -1.89
CA ASP A 372 28.34 12.62 -2.11
C ASP A 372 27.28 13.68 -2.45
N ARG A 373 26.01 13.26 -2.58
CA ARG A 373 24.84 14.05 -2.94
C ARG A 373 24.96 14.77 -4.28
N ARG A 374 25.79 14.27 -5.21
CA ARG A 374 25.96 14.85 -6.56
C ARG A 374 25.03 14.24 -7.59
N SER A 375 24.49 13.06 -7.30
CA SER A 375 23.45 12.42 -8.10
C SER A 375 22.29 11.89 -7.25
N VAL A 376 21.16 11.77 -7.91
CA VAL A 376 19.97 11.07 -7.41
C VAL A 376 19.93 9.68 -8.04
N ILE A 377 19.51 8.68 -7.28
CA ILE A 377 19.20 7.32 -7.74
C ILE A 377 17.71 7.13 -7.55
N TYR A 378 17.00 6.67 -8.58
CA TYR A 378 15.55 6.57 -8.53
C TYR A 378 15.04 5.40 -9.37
N ASP A 379 13.83 4.93 -9.11
CA ASP A 379 13.10 4.07 -10.04
C ASP A 379 12.06 4.83 -10.85
N ALA A 380 11.87 4.37 -12.08
CA ALA A 380 10.92 4.93 -13.03
C ALA A 380 10.31 3.86 -13.94
N ASN A 381 9.11 4.12 -14.44
CA ASN A 381 8.41 3.22 -15.38
C ASN A 381 8.79 3.50 -16.85
N THR A 382 10.09 3.46 -17.12
CA THR A 382 10.67 3.62 -18.46
C THR A 382 11.91 2.75 -18.57
N GLY A 383 12.30 2.41 -19.79
CA GLY A 383 13.45 1.55 -20.03
C GLY A 383 13.71 1.28 -21.50
N SER A 384 14.18 0.07 -21.78
CA SER A 384 14.67 -0.34 -23.10
C SER A 384 13.80 -1.37 -23.81
N THR A 385 12.72 -1.83 -23.16
CA THR A 385 11.82 -2.87 -23.67
C THR A 385 10.42 -2.33 -23.93
N ALA A 386 9.64 -3.09 -24.69
CA ALA A 386 8.23 -2.77 -24.87
C ALA A 386 7.47 -2.95 -23.54
N ASN A 387 6.55 -2.03 -23.27
CA ASN A 387 5.70 -2.00 -22.07
C ASN A 387 6.43 -1.68 -20.75
N ASP A 388 7.60 -1.03 -20.78
CA ASP A 388 8.28 -0.58 -19.54
C ASP A 388 7.47 0.45 -18.74
N GLN A 389 6.44 1.04 -19.33
CA GLN A 389 5.40 1.82 -18.62
C GLN A 389 4.72 1.00 -17.50
N ASP A 390 4.71 -0.34 -17.60
CA ASP A 390 4.15 -1.28 -16.61
C ASP A 390 5.24 -1.99 -15.79
N ARG A 391 6.48 -1.47 -15.83
CA ARG A 391 7.63 -1.96 -15.05
C ARG A 391 8.22 -0.82 -14.21
N ARG A 392 9.28 -1.13 -13.49
CA ARG A 392 10.16 -0.16 -12.82
C ARG A 392 11.61 -0.54 -13.12
N HIS A 393 12.41 0.43 -13.50
CA HIS A 393 13.86 0.28 -13.67
C HIS A 393 14.58 1.41 -12.94
N LEU A 394 15.81 1.13 -12.52
CA LEU A 394 16.62 2.10 -11.80
C LEU A 394 17.40 2.99 -12.75
N PHE A 395 17.52 4.24 -12.37
CA PHE A 395 18.28 5.27 -13.05
C PHE A 395 19.07 6.09 -12.04
N THR A 396 20.09 6.78 -12.52
CA THR A 396 20.75 7.86 -11.80
C THR A 396 20.79 9.12 -12.63
N VAL A 397 20.68 10.29 -11.99
CA VAL A 397 20.76 11.59 -12.67
C VAL A 397 21.61 12.55 -11.85
N PRO A 398 22.53 13.33 -12.46
CA PRO A 398 23.22 14.42 -11.78
C PRO A 398 22.25 15.48 -11.29
N VAL A 399 22.56 16.14 -10.17
CA VAL A 399 21.66 17.16 -9.58
C VAL A 399 21.70 18.52 -10.28
N ASP A 400 22.59 18.70 -11.26
CA ASP A 400 22.86 19.97 -11.93
C ASP A 400 22.63 19.94 -13.46
N ARG A 401 22.24 18.79 -14.03
CA ARG A 401 21.91 18.63 -15.45
C ARG A 401 21.02 17.42 -15.71
N ALA A 402 20.18 17.51 -16.74
CA ALA A 402 19.23 16.48 -17.15
C ALA A 402 19.90 15.37 -17.98
N GLU A 403 20.79 14.61 -17.35
CA GLU A 403 21.52 13.49 -17.98
C GLU A 403 21.24 12.17 -17.24
N PRO A 404 20.01 11.65 -17.27
CA PRO A 404 19.70 10.38 -16.63
C PRO A 404 20.40 9.21 -17.32
N VAL A 405 20.91 8.27 -16.53
CA VAL A 405 21.60 7.05 -16.96
C VAL A 405 20.91 5.86 -16.32
N ALA A 406 20.54 4.87 -17.12
CA ALA A 406 19.97 3.62 -16.63
C ALA A 406 21.01 2.83 -15.81
N VAL A 407 20.56 2.27 -14.69
CA VAL A 407 21.32 1.40 -13.79
C VAL A 407 20.90 -0.06 -13.99
N THR A 408 19.61 -0.31 -14.25
CA THR A 408 19.07 -1.64 -14.54
C THR A 408 18.33 -1.66 -15.88
N HIS A 409 18.20 -2.86 -16.45
CA HIS A 409 17.59 -3.13 -17.75
C HIS A 409 16.94 -4.51 -17.75
N GLY A 410 16.13 -4.80 -18.77
CA GLY A 410 15.50 -6.11 -18.97
C GLY A 410 14.00 -6.09 -18.68
N GLU A 411 13.44 -7.24 -18.35
CA GLU A 411 11.98 -7.40 -18.15
C GLU A 411 11.59 -7.60 -16.67
N ASP A 412 12.57 -7.62 -15.76
CA ASP A 412 12.36 -7.61 -14.31
C ASP A 412 11.99 -6.20 -13.82
N LEU A 413 11.57 -6.08 -12.57
CA LEU A 413 11.08 -4.88 -11.91
C LEU A 413 12.00 -4.54 -10.74
N GLN A 414 12.46 -3.29 -10.66
CA GLN A 414 13.39 -2.81 -9.64
C GLN A 414 12.90 -1.52 -8.97
N TRP A 415 12.89 -1.50 -7.63
CA TRP A 415 12.39 -0.36 -6.85
C TRP A 415 13.13 -0.19 -5.52
N GLN A 416 12.83 0.91 -4.81
CA GLN A 416 13.43 1.27 -3.52
C GLN A 416 14.98 1.21 -3.54
N PRO A 417 15.64 1.94 -4.44
CA PRO A 417 17.09 1.94 -4.50
C PRO A 417 17.69 2.57 -3.23
N VAL A 418 18.81 2.04 -2.76
CA VAL A 418 19.66 2.65 -1.74
C VAL A 418 21.13 2.59 -2.18
N ALA A 419 21.89 3.62 -1.82
CA ALA A 419 23.31 3.66 -2.13
C ALA A 419 24.09 2.60 -1.33
N ALA A 420 24.84 1.74 -2.02
CA ALA A 420 25.75 0.75 -1.41
C ALA A 420 27.22 1.20 -1.49
N GLY A 421 27.45 2.52 -1.38
CA GLY A 421 28.78 3.12 -1.38
C GLY A 421 29.55 2.82 -2.67
N GLY A 422 30.84 2.53 -2.56
CA GLY A 422 31.67 2.17 -3.71
C GLY A 422 31.32 0.83 -4.39
N GLN A 423 30.33 0.09 -3.89
CA GLN A 423 29.90 -1.21 -4.43
C GLN A 423 28.72 -1.08 -5.39
N GLY A 424 28.06 0.08 -5.45
CA GLY A 424 26.96 0.36 -6.39
C GLY A 424 25.63 0.64 -5.69
N VAL A 425 24.57 -0.04 -6.12
CA VAL A 425 23.19 0.22 -5.68
C VAL A 425 22.56 -1.08 -5.20
N ALA A 426 21.96 -1.06 -4.01
CA ALA A 426 21.09 -2.13 -3.53
C ALA A 426 19.62 -1.72 -3.74
N PHE A 427 18.77 -2.69 -4.05
CA PHE A 427 17.37 -2.44 -4.39
C PHE A 427 16.54 -3.71 -4.20
N ILE A 428 15.22 -3.61 -4.33
CA ILE A 428 14.34 -4.78 -4.40
C ILE A 428 14.07 -5.09 -5.87
N ASP A 429 14.23 -6.35 -6.23
CA ASP A 429 14.17 -6.87 -7.60
C ASP A 429 13.17 -8.03 -7.67
N ALA A 430 12.26 -7.99 -8.63
CA ALA A 430 11.27 -9.04 -8.86
C ALA A 430 11.08 -9.30 -10.37
N GLY A 431 10.59 -10.48 -10.72
CA GLY A 431 10.26 -10.80 -12.12
C GLY A 431 8.77 -11.09 -12.30
N ALA A 432 8.38 -11.61 -13.47
CA ALA A 432 7.01 -12.11 -13.65
C ALA A 432 6.73 -13.44 -12.93
N LYS A 433 7.78 -14.24 -12.71
CA LYS A 433 7.71 -15.59 -12.09
C LYS A 433 8.54 -15.72 -10.81
N ARG A 434 9.30 -14.70 -10.44
CA ARG A 434 10.15 -14.70 -9.25
C ARG A 434 9.65 -13.61 -8.30
N PRO A 435 9.29 -13.95 -7.06
CA PRO A 435 8.82 -12.97 -6.08
C PRO A 435 9.95 -11.98 -5.71
N PRO A 436 9.61 -10.86 -5.07
CA PRO A 436 10.59 -9.82 -4.78
C PRO A 436 11.73 -10.30 -3.87
N MET A 437 12.94 -9.85 -4.15
CA MET A 437 14.15 -10.15 -3.39
C MET A 437 15.09 -8.95 -3.37
N VAL A 438 15.88 -8.79 -2.31
CA VAL A 438 16.94 -7.77 -2.29
C VAL A 438 18.07 -8.17 -3.24
N ALA A 439 18.48 -7.23 -4.09
CA ALA A 439 19.56 -7.36 -5.05
C ALA A 439 20.63 -6.26 -4.85
N LEU A 440 21.81 -6.49 -5.43
CA LEU A 440 22.90 -5.55 -5.52
C LEU A 440 23.43 -5.52 -6.96
N VAL A 441 23.71 -4.32 -7.49
CA VAL A 441 24.37 -4.11 -8.78
C VAL A 441 25.57 -3.18 -8.62
N GLY A 442 26.61 -3.39 -9.44
CA GLY A 442 27.82 -2.57 -9.47
C GLY A 442 27.57 -1.12 -9.90
N THR A 443 28.53 -0.24 -9.62
CA THR A 443 28.47 1.18 -10.01
C THR A 443 28.43 1.41 -11.53
N ASP A 444 28.85 0.41 -12.31
CA ASP A 444 28.80 0.39 -13.78
C ASP A 444 27.51 -0.27 -14.32
N GLY A 445 26.55 -0.59 -13.45
CA GLY A 445 25.32 -1.30 -13.81
C GLY A 445 25.53 -2.79 -14.10
N ARG A 446 26.70 -3.37 -13.79
CA ARG A 446 27.02 -4.78 -14.06
C ARG A 446 27.07 -5.62 -12.79
N GLY A 447 27.05 -6.94 -12.99
CA GLY A 447 27.23 -7.89 -11.89
C GLY A 447 26.07 -7.94 -10.90
N GLN A 448 24.83 -7.72 -11.38
CA GLN A 448 23.64 -7.87 -10.55
C GLN A 448 23.59 -9.26 -9.91
N ARG A 449 23.31 -9.30 -8.61
CA ARG A 449 23.11 -10.54 -7.86
C ARG A 449 22.03 -10.39 -6.79
N LEU A 450 21.27 -11.46 -6.58
CA LEU A 450 20.29 -11.57 -5.51
C LEU A 450 21.00 -11.92 -4.20
N LEU A 451 20.58 -11.29 -3.11
CA LEU A 451 21.20 -11.49 -1.80
C LEU A 451 20.60 -12.67 -1.03
N GLN A 452 19.31 -12.96 -1.21
CA GLN A 452 18.55 -13.96 -0.42
C GLN A 452 17.82 -14.99 -1.29
N ALA A 453 18.47 -15.47 -2.36
CA ALA A 453 17.85 -16.43 -3.28
C ALA A 453 17.50 -17.77 -2.61
N ASP A 454 18.18 -18.12 -1.52
CA ASP A 454 17.98 -19.32 -0.72
C ASP A 454 16.73 -19.30 0.16
N LEU A 455 16.09 -18.13 0.34
CA LEU A 455 14.83 -18.01 1.09
C LEU A 455 13.60 -18.46 0.28
N LEU A 456 13.72 -18.63 -1.04
CA LEU A 456 12.61 -19.15 -1.84
C LEU A 456 12.44 -20.65 -1.57
N PRO A 457 11.25 -21.10 -1.09
CA PRO A 457 11.03 -22.52 -0.86
C PRO A 457 11.23 -23.35 -2.14
N LYS A 458 11.76 -24.56 -1.98
CA LYS A 458 12.05 -25.45 -3.13
C LYS A 458 10.80 -25.87 -3.90
N ASP A 459 9.65 -25.88 -3.23
CA ASP A 459 8.34 -26.21 -3.79
C ASP A 459 7.54 -24.96 -4.21
N PHE A 460 8.15 -23.76 -4.16
CA PHE A 460 7.53 -22.56 -4.72
C PHE A 460 7.31 -22.74 -6.24
N PRO A 461 6.11 -22.43 -6.77
CA PRO A 461 5.68 -22.90 -8.09
C PRO A 461 6.22 -22.08 -9.29
N THR A 462 7.48 -21.67 -9.24
CA THR A 462 8.13 -20.79 -10.26
C THR A 462 7.89 -21.27 -11.69
N ALA A 463 8.04 -22.58 -11.95
CA ALA A 463 7.92 -23.14 -13.29
C ALA A 463 6.47 -23.10 -13.81
N GLN A 464 5.50 -23.13 -12.91
CA GLN A 464 4.07 -23.13 -13.19
C GLN A 464 3.51 -21.71 -13.35
N LEU A 465 4.16 -20.67 -12.84
CA LEU A 465 3.67 -19.30 -13.03
C LEU A 465 3.70 -18.88 -14.52
N VAL A 466 2.72 -18.07 -14.95
CA VAL A 466 2.73 -17.50 -16.31
C VAL A 466 3.36 -16.10 -16.31
N VAL A 467 3.89 -15.69 -17.45
CA VAL A 467 4.23 -14.28 -17.68
C VAL A 467 2.97 -13.59 -18.19
N PRO A 468 2.41 -12.60 -17.48
CA PRO A 468 1.22 -11.91 -17.96
C PRO A 468 1.55 -11.10 -19.21
N LYS A 469 0.57 -10.97 -20.10
CA LYS A 469 0.70 -10.15 -21.31
C LYS A 469 0.17 -8.75 -21.05
N ALA A 470 0.94 -7.73 -21.41
CA ALA A 470 0.43 -6.36 -21.45
C ALA A 470 -0.64 -6.27 -22.54
N VAL A 471 -1.80 -5.70 -22.19
CA VAL A 471 -2.91 -5.48 -23.10
C VAL A 471 -3.46 -4.07 -22.92
N THR A 472 -4.10 -3.55 -23.97
CA THR A 472 -4.80 -2.28 -23.91
C THR A 472 -6.18 -2.42 -24.54
N PHE A 473 -7.15 -1.67 -24.02
CA PHE A 473 -8.51 -1.62 -24.54
C PHE A 473 -9.09 -0.22 -24.30
N THR A 474 -10.20 0.10 -24.96
CA THR A 474 -10.76 1.45 -24.97
C THR A 474 -12.08 1.48 -24.21
N ALA A 475 -12.20 2.42 -23.28
CA ALA A 475 -13.43 2.72 -22.56
C ALA A 475 -14.49 3.38 -23.46
N ALA A 476 -15.73 3.46 -22.99
CA ALA A 476 -16.84 3.99 -23.78
C ALA A 476 -16.64 5.46 -24.21
N ASP A 477 -15.92 6.25 -23.41
CA ASP A 477 -15.57 7.64 -23.68
C ASP A 477 -14.28 7.81 -24.51
N GLY A 478 -13.66 6.72 -24.96
CA GLY A 478 -12.43 6.75 -25.76
C GLY A 478 -11.13 6.71 -24.94
N GLN A 479 -11.19 6.69 -23.60
CA GLN A 479 -10.00 6.55 -22.77
C GLN A 479 -9.31 5.20 -23.05
N LEU A 480 -7.99 5.25 -23.28
CA LEU A 480 -7.17 4.04 -23.38
C LEU A 480 -6.89 3.51 -21.97
N ILE A 481 -7.19 2.23 -21.77
CA ILE A 481 -7.04 1.50 -20.50
C ILE A 481 -5.99 0.42 -20.68
N HIS A 482 -5.19 0.23 -19.63
CA HIS A 482 -4.06 -0.70 -19.60
C HIS A 482 -4.41 -1.91 -18.72
N GLY A 483 -3.81 -3.06 -19.00
CA GLY A 483 -4.02 -4.24 -18.17
C GLY A 483 -3.02 -5.35 -18.39
N GLN A 484 -3.05 -6.33 -17.49
CA GLN A 484 -2.21 -7.52 -17.52
C GLN A 484 -3.10 -8.76 -17.65
N LEU A 485 -2.92 -9.50 -18.75
CA LEU A 485 -3.69 -10.69 -19.06
C LEU A 485 -2.92 -11.95 -18.66
N PHE A 486 -3.44 -12.67 -17.67
CA PHE A 486 -2.96 -13.97 -17.23
C PHE A 486 -3.77 -15.05 -17.95
N GLN A 487 -3.12 -15.74 -18.89
CA GLN A 487 -3.76 -16.79 -19.67
C GLN A 487 -2.80 -17.96 -19.86
N ARG A 488 -3.26 -19.16 -19.51
CA ARG A 488 -2.60 -20.43 -19.83
C ARG A 488 -3.18 -21.02 -21.10
N ASP A 489 -2.31 -21.60 -21.92
CA ASP A 489 -2.71 -22.49 -23.00
C ASP A 489 -2.67 -23.93 -22.48
N ASP A 490 -3.82 -24.45 -22.07
CA ASP A 490 -4.00 -25.79 -21.50
C ASP A 490 -4.97 -26.65 -22.34
N GLY A 491 -5.24 -26.22 -23.58
CA GLY A 491 -6.17 -26.89 -24.50
C GLY A 491 -7.66 -26.83 -24.12
N ARG A 492 -8.04 -26.19 -23.01
CA ARG A 492 -9.47 -26.02 -22.65
C ARG A 492 -10.12 -24.98 -23.54
N ALA A 493 -11.22 -25.36 -24.20
CA ALA A 493 -12.10 -24.42 -24.88
C ALA A 493 -13.02 -23.70 -23.86
N ALA A 494 -13.27 -22.41 -24.08
CA ALA A 494 -14.23 -21.58 -23.34
C ALA A 494 -14.02 -21.55 -21.81
N LYS A 495 -13.02 -20.78 -21.36
CA LYS A 495 -12.69 -20.54 -19.94
C LYS A 495 -13.48 -19.38 -19.35
N PRO A 496 -13.93 -19.44 -18.09
CA PRO A 496 -14.48 -18.26 -17.42
C PRO A 496 -13.41 -17.17 -17.29
N GLY A 497 -13.84 -15.92 -17.44
CA GLY A 497 -13.00 -14.73 -17.29
C GLY A 497 -13.12 -14.13 -15.89
N ILE A 498 -12.04 -13.59 -15.35
CA ILE A 498 -12.03 -12.84 -14.09
C ILE A 498 -11.43 -11.46 -14.33
N ILE A 499 -12.14 -10.43 -13.90
CA ILE A 499 -11.58 -9.08 -13.77
C ILE A 499 -11.00 -8.93 -12.36
N PHE A 500 -9.74 -8.51 -12.27
CA PHE A 500 -9.15 -8.02 -11.04
C PHE A 500 -9.03 -6.50 -11.09
N VAL A 501 -9.49 -5.83 -10.04
CA VAL A 501 -9.39 -4.38 -9.86
C VAL A 501 -8.65 -4.07 -8.56
N HIS A 502 -7.61 -3.24 -8.64
CA HIS A 502 -6.80 -2.85 -7.48
C HIS A 502 -7.53 -1.83 -6.59
N GLY A 503 -7.07 -1.70 -5.34
CA GLY A 503 -7.55 -0.70 -4.37
C GLY A 503 -6.84 0.64 -4.52
N GLY A 504 -7.15 1.58 -3.60
CA GLY A 504 -6.56 2.93 -3.47
C GLY A 504 -6.22 3.57 -4.81
N PRO A 505 -7.06 4.42 -5.42
CA PRO A 505 -6.94 4.79 -6.83
C PRO A 505 -5.52 5.08 -7.36
N PRO A 506 -4.63 5.80 -6.65
CA PRO A 506 -3.24 6.00 -7.07
C PRO A 506 -2.36 4.74 -6.95
N ARG A 507 -2.68 3.68 -7.68
CA ARG A 507 -1.90 2.44 -7.78
C ARG A 507 -1.82 1.97 -9.24
N GLN A 508 -0.92 1.03 -9.50
CA GLN A 508 -0.71 0.46 -10.82
C GLN A 508 -0.30 -1.00 -10.65
N MET A 509 -1.03 -1.93 -11.28
CA MET A 509 -0.58 -3.31 -11.40
C MET A 509 0.48 -3.42 -12.49
N LEU A 510 1.53 -4.19 -12.20
CA LEU A 510 2.75 -4.26 -12.99
C LEU A 510 2.81 -5.55 -13.82
N LEU A 511 3.72 -5.61 -14.80
CA LEU A 511 4.02 -6.85 -15.56
C LEU A 511 4.86 -7.86 -14.76
N GLY A 512 4.58 -8.00 -13.47
CA GLY A 512 5.20 -8.94 -12.54
C GLY A 512 4.76 -8.69 -11.10
N TRP A 513 5.48 -9.28 -10.15
CA TRP A 513 5.22 -9.07 -8.72
C TRP A 513 5.32 -7.59 -8.34
N HIS A 514 4.50 -7.16 -7.38
CA HIS A 514 4.35 -5.76 -6.99
C HIS A 514 5.31 -5.35 -5.85
N TYR A 515 5.57 -4.05 -5.71
CA TYR A 515 6.35 -3.50 -4.59
C TYR A 515 5.54 -3.28 -3.29
N MET A 516 4.29 -3.71 -3.26
CA MET A 516 3.41 -3.63 -2.10
C MET A 516 2.99 -5.05 -1.75
N ASP A 517 3.01 -5.41 -0.46
CA ASP A 517 2.72 -6.77 0.02
C ASP A 517 1.31 -7.19 -0.40
N TYR A 518 0.32 -6.31 -0.14
CA TYR A 518 -1.08 -6.48 -0.55
C TYR A 518 -1.24 -6.89 -2.02
N TYR A 519 -0.57 -6.18 -2.94
CA TYR A 519 -0.69 -6.45 -4.38
C TYR A 519 0.24 -7.57 -4.86
N SER A 520 1.28 -7.90 -4.10
CA SER A 520 2.05 -9.13 -4.32
C SER A 520 1.20 -10.36 -4.02
N ASN A 521 0.42 -10.34 -2.93
CA ASN A 521 -0.56 -11.39 -2.63
C ASN A 521 -1.66 -11.43 -3.70
N SER A 522 -2.15 -10.27 -4.14
CA SER A 522 -3.13 -10.22 -5.23
C SER A 522 -2.59 -10.79 -6.55
N TYR A 523 -1.32 -10.54 -6.88
CA TYR A 523 -0.64 -11.14 -8.03
C TYR A 523 -0.56 -12.68 -7.90
N ALA A 524 -0.25 -13.19 -6.70
CA ALA A 524 -0.25 -14.62 -6.41
C ALA A 524 -1.64 -15.27 -6.62
N VAL A 525 -2.71 -14.61 -6.16
CA VAL A 525 -4.10 -15.03 -6.39
C VAL A 525 -4.42 -15.07 -7.89
N ASN A 526 -4.05 -14.03 -8.65
CA ASN A 526 -4.28 -13.99 -10.09
C ASN A 526 -3.54 -15.12 -10.84
N GLN A 527 -2.31 -15.44 -10.44
CA GLN A 527 -1.56 -16.59 -10.96
C GLN A 527 -2.25 -17.91 -10.61
N TYR A 528 -2.75 -18.04 -9.38
CA TYR A 528 -3.43 -19.25 -8.94
C TYR A 528 -4.77 -19.45 -9.67
N LEU A 529 -5.58 -18.40 -9.83
CA LEU A 529 -6.80 -18.42 -10.64
C LEU A 529 -6.50 -18.85 -12.09
N ALA A 530 -5.45 -18.30 -12.71
CA ALA A 530 -5.03 -18.73 -14.04
C ALA A 530 -4.68 -20.24 -14.08
N SER A 531 -4.02 -20.77 -13.04
CA SER A 531 -3.73 -22.20 -12.90
C SER A 531 -4.98 -23.07 -12.69
N ARG A 532 -6.06 -22.51 -12.13
CA ARG A 532 -7.36 -23.19 -11.93
C ARG A 532 -8.22 -23.23 -13.20
N GLY A 533 -7.77 -22.59 -14.28
CA GLY A 533 -8.46 -22.60 -15.58
C GLY A 533 -9.28 -21.35 -15.86
N PHE A 534 -9.05 -20.26 -15.12
CA PHE A 534 -9.56 -18.94 -15.46
C PHE A 534 -8.66 -18.22 -16.47
N VAL A 535 -9.22 -17.23 -17.16
CA VAL A 535 -8.45 -16.15 -17.79
C VAL A 535 -8.63 -14.91 -16.94
N VAL A 536 -7.54 -14.35 -16.42
CA VAL A 536 -7.61 -13.20 -15.50
C VAL A 536 -7.09 -11.96 -16.19
N LEU A 537 -7.86 -10.87 -16.15
CA LEU A 537 -7.44 -9.55 -16.58
C LEU A 537 -7.34 -8.64 -15.36
N SER A 538 -6.12 -8.24 -15.03
CA SER A 538 -5.85 -7.15 -14.08
C SER A 538 -6.00 -5.82 -14.80
N VAL A 539 -6.89 -4.95 -14.32
CA VAL A 539 -7.23 -3.68 -14.97
C VAL A 539 -6.57 -2.52 -14.23
N ASN A 540 -5.78 -1.72 -14.95
CA ASN A 540 -5.31 -0.42 -14.51
C ASN A 540 -6.28 0.64 -15.03
N TYR A 541 -7.29 0.95 -14.24
CA TYR A 541 -8.34 1.92 -14.54
C TYR A 541 -7.84 3.37 -14.34
N ARG A 542 -8.52 4.36 -14.94
CA ARG A 542 -8.21 5.79 -14.72
C ARG A 542 -8.19 6.10 -13.22
N LEU A 543 -7.42 7.09 -12.78
CA LEU A 543 -6.99 7.35 -11.39
C LEU A 543 -5.69 6.64 -10.98
N GLY A 544 -5.36 5.54 -11.66
CA GLY A 544 -4.10 4.82 -11.47
C GLY A 544 -2.86 5.66 -11.79
N ILE A 545 -1.71 5.24 -11.27
CA ILE A 545 -0.41 5.90 -11.54
C ILE A 545 0.31 5.26 -12.74
N GLY A 546 1.37 5.92 -13.23
CA GLY A 546 2.23 5.40 -14.31
C GLY A 546 1.86 5.83 -15.73
N TYR A 547 0.70 6.45 -15.95
CA TYR A 547 0.24 6.88 -17.29
C TYR A 547 0.07 8.40 -17.45
N GLY A 548 0.65 9.16 -16.52
CA GLY A 548 0.70 10.62 -16.55
C GLY A 548 -0.41 11.28 -15.73
N HIS A 549 -0.22 12.56 -15.43
CA HIS A 549 -1.10 13.33 -14.54
C HIS A 549 -2.56 13.33 -15.02
N ALA A 550 -2.81 13.41 -16.34
CA ALA A 550 -4.16 13.38 -16.89
C ALA A 550 -4.91 12.04 -16.68
N PHE A 551 -4.18 10.92 -16.59
CA PHE A 551 -4.78 9.62 -16.29
C PHE A 551 -4.99 9.44 -14.77
N HIS A 552 -4.05 9.95 -13.97
CA HIS A 552 -3.99 9.77 -12.52
C HIS A 552 -4.83 10.77 -11.72
N TYR A 553 -4.65 12.07 -11.94
CA TYR A 553 -5.11 13.11 -11.03
C TYR A 553 -6.61 13.37 -11.22
N TYR A 554 -7.43 12.61 -10.49
CA TYR A 554 -8.86 12.80 -10.24
C TYR A 554 -9.77 13.11 -11.47
N PRO A 555 -9.67 12.39 -12.60
CA PRO A 555 -10.44 12.68 -13.82
C PRO A 555 -11.92 13.03 -13.55
N PRO A 556 -12.54 13.88 -14.38
CA PRO A 556 -13.91 14.34 -14.15
C PRO A 556 -14.85 13.19 -13.78
N HIS A 557 -15.65 13.40 -12.73
CA HIS A 557 -16.62 12.43 -12.23
C HIS A 557 -16.03 11.15 -11.63
N TRP A 558 -14.81 11.17 -11.08
CA TRP A 558 -14.22 10.03 -10.37
C TRP A 558 -14.93 9.71 -9.04
N GLY A 559 -14.93 8.44 -8.62
CA GLY A 559 -15.30 8.00 -7.28
C GLY A 559 -16.58 8.65 -6.74
N PRO A 560 -16.54 9.39 -5.60
CA PRO A 560 -17.74 10.02 -5.02
C PRO A 560 -18.33 11.16 -5.88
N THR A 561 -17.68 11.55 -6.97
CA THR A 561 -18.12 12.61 -7.88
C THR A 561 -18.77 12.09 -9.18
N GLY A 562 -18.92 10.77 -9.32
CA GLY A 562 -19.67 10.15 -10.41
C GLY A 562 -19.25 8.74 -10.84
N ALA A 563 -18.24 8.13 -10.18
CA ALA A 563 -17.75 6.78 -10.45
C ALA A 563 -17.32 6.51 -11.92
N ALA A 564 -16.80 7.51 -12.63
CA ALA A 564 -16.50 7.42 -14.06
C ALA A 564 -15.53 6.28 -14.41
N GLU A 565 -14.63 5.92 -13.51
CA GLU A 565 -13.69 4.81 -13.67
C GLU A 565 -14.36 3.43 -13.77
N TYR A 566 -15.63 3.29 -13.32
CA TYR A 566 -16.36 2.03 -13.47
C TYR A 566 -16.54 1.62 -14.94
N GLN A 567 -16.62 2.59 -15.86
CA GLN A 567 -16.71 2.30 -17.30
C GLN A 567 -15.45 1.59 -17.83
N ASP A 568 -14.29 1.78 -17.18
CA ASP A 568 -13.04 1.13 -17.56
C ASP A 568 -13.08 -0.36 -17.20
N VAL A 569 -13.74 -0.69 -16.08
CA VAL A 569 -14.01 -2.07 -15.65
C VAL A 569 -14.93 -2.78 -16.64
N VAL A 570 -16.01 -2.10 -17.07
CA VAL A 570 -16.94 -2.61 -18.09
C VAL A 570 -16.21 -2.83 -19.43
N ALA A 571 -15.31 -1.92 -19.81
CA ALA A 571 -14.49 -2.07 -21.00
C ALA A 571 -13.56 -3.29 -20.91
N GLY A 572 -12.97 -3.55 -19.73
CA GLY A 572 -12.19 -4.75 -19.45
C GLY A 572 -13.00 -6.04 -19.59
N ALA A 573 -14.24 -6.04 -19.09
CA ALA A 573 -15.15 -7.16 -19.27
C ALA A 573 -15.46 -7.42 -20.75
N HIS A 574 -15.76 -6.38 -21.54
CA HIS A 574 -15.96 -6.52 -22.98
C HIS A 574 -14.71 -6.95 -23.75
N PHE A 575 -13.52 -6.55 -23.29
CA PHE A 575 -12.26 -7.07 -23.81
C PHE A 575 -12.13 -8.58 -23.54
N LEU A 576 -12.43 -9.04 -22.33
CA LEU A 576 -12.44 -10.47 -22.00
C LEU A 576 -13.46 -11.25 -22.85
N GLN A 577 -14.67 -10.74 -23.08
CA GLN A 577 -15.66 -11.41 -23.93
C GLN A 577 -15.17 -11.64 -25.37
N LYS A 578 -14.26 -10.79 -25.86
CA LYS A 578 -13.66 -10.89 -27.20
C LYS A 578 -12.33 -11.64 -27.21
N THR A 579 -11.79 -11.97 -26.04
CA THR A 579 -10.49 -12.63 -25.91
C THR A 579 -10.61 -14.10 -26.30
N ALA A 580 -9.71 -14.57 -27.16
CA ALA A 580 -9.72 -15.95 -27.64
C ALA A 580 -9.62 -16.94 -26.47
N GLY A 581 -10.52 -17.93 -26.44
CA GLY A 581 -10.58 -18.94 -25.41
C GLY A 581 -11.37 -18.56 -24.15
N VAL A 582 -11.91 -17.34 -24.07
CA VAL A 582 -12.81 -16.92 -22.97
C VAL A 582 -14.26 -17.21 -23.31
N ASP A 583 -15.03 -17.67 -22.31
CA ASP A 583 -16.49 -17.78 -22.37
C ASP A 583 -17.12 -16.41 -22.04
N PRO A 584 -17.77 -15.74 -23.02
CA PRO A 584 -18.27 -14.39 -22.83
C PRO A 584 -19.45 -14.31 -21.85
N LYS A 585 -20.02 -15.43 -21.41
CA LYS A 585 -21.16 -15.49 -20.48
C LYS A 585 -20.77 -15.81 -19.04
N ARG A 586 -19.50 -16.12 -18.78
CA ARG A 586 -19.00 -16.50 -17.44
C ARG A 586 -17.87 -15.57 -17.02
N LEU A 587 -18.23 -14.35 -16.68
CA LEU A 587 -17.30 -13.37 -16.11
C LEU A 587 -17.54 -13.22 -14.62
N GLY A 588 -16.46 -13.18 -13.85
CA GLY A 588 -16.47 -12.75 -12.46
C GLY A 588 -15.57 -11.53 -12.26
N ILE A 589 -15.65 -10.95 -11.07
CA ILE A 589 -14.83 -9.80 -10.68
C ILE A 589 -14.39 -9.94 -9.23
N TRP A 590 -13.18 -9.49 -8.91
CA TRP A 590 -12.75 -9.35 -7.53
C TRP A 590 -11.78 -8.20 -7.35
N GLY A 591 -11.72 -7.69 -6.12
CA GLY A 591 -10.80 -6.65 -5.73
C GLY A 591 -11.01 -6.29 -4.27
N GLY A 592 -10.13 -5.45 -3.75
CA GLY A 592 -10.33 -4.91 -2.41
C GLY A 592 -10.13 -3.42 -2.30
N SER A 593 -10.67 -2.85 -1.22
CA SER A 593 -10.67 -1.40 -0.95
C SER A 593 -11.45 -0.68 -2.06
N TYR A 594 -10.83 0.26 -2.76
CA TYR A 594 -11.41 0.83 -3.99
C TYR A 594 -11.77 -0.23 -5.05
N GLY A 595 -11.02 -1.33 -5.14
CA GLY A 595 -11.34 -2.46 -5.99
C GLY A 595 -12.56 -3.25 -5.49
N GLY A 596 -12.78 -3.27 -4.18
CA GLY A 596 -14.01 -3.81 -3.57
C GLY A 596 -15.22 -2.94 -3.92
N TYR A 597 -15.06 -1.61 -3.86
CA TYR A 597 -16.05 -0.65 -4.36
C TYR A 597 -16.39 -0.88 -5.85
N LEU A 598 -15.40 -1.04 -6.72
CA LEU A 598 -15.62 -1.32 -8.14
C LEU A 598 -16.23 -2.71 -8.38
N THR A 599 -15.90 -3.71 -7.55
CA THR A 599 -16.53 -5.03 -7.56
C THR A 599 -18.01 -4.91 -7.19
N ALA A 600 -18.33 -4.21 -6.10
CA ALA A 600 -19.70 -3.99 -5.67
C ALA A 600 -20.50 -3.18 -6.71
N LEU A 601 -19.92 -2.14 -7.32
CA LEU A 601 -20.55 -1.42 -8.44
C LEU A 601 -20.84 -2.34 -9.62
N ALA A 602 -19.88 -3.22 -9.97
CA ALA A 602 -20.04 -4.18 -11.06
C ALA A 602 -21.23 -5.10 -10.84
N LEU A 603 -21.38 -5.62 -9.62
CA LEU A 603 -22.49 -6.50 -9.28
C LEU A 603 -23.81 -5.73 -9.14
N ALA A 604 -23.78 -4.54 -8.54
CA ALA A 604 -24.98 -3.71 -8.37
C ALA A 604 -25.56 -3.24 -9.69
N ARG A 605 -24.73 -2.79 -10.64
CA ARG A 605 -25.17 -2.20 -11.91
C ARG A 605 -25.28 -3.20 -13.06
N ASP A 606 -24.41 -4.21 -13.09
CA ASP A 606 -24.23 -5.09 -14.25
C ASP A 606 -24.13 -6.58 -13.86
N SER A 607 -25.01 -7.06 -12.97
CA SER A 607 -25.14 -8.51 -12.66
C SER A 607 -25.39 -9.39 -13.93
N ASP A 608 -25.93 -8.80 -15.00
CA ASP A 608 -26.06 -9.47 -16.30
C ASP A 608 -24.72 -9.70 -17.00
N LEU A 609 -23.70 -8.89 -16.72
CA LEU A 609 -22.34 -9.03 -17.22
C LEU A 609 -21.49 -9.86 -16.26
N PHE A 610 -21.54 -9.55 -14.96
CA PHE A 610 -20.73 -10.18 -13.90
C PHE A 610 -21.55 -11.19 -13.11
N LYS A 611 -21.20 -12.47 -13.19
CA LYS A 611 -21.98 -13.60 -12.65
C LYS A 611 -21.67 -13.95 -11.21
N ALA A 612 -20.57 -13.45 -10.67
CA ALA A 612 -20.18 -13.56 -9.27
C ALA A 612 -19.08 -12.54 -8.99
N GLY A 613 -18.92 -12.13 -7.73
CA GLY A 613 -17.73 -11.38 -7.36
C GLY A 613 -17.29 -11.54 -5.91
N VAL A 614 -16.06 -11.11 -5.64
CA VAL A 614 -15.49 -11.10 -4.31
C VAL A 614 -15.06 -9.69 -3.98
N ASP A 615 -15.76 -9.11 -3.01
CA ASP A 615 -15.53 -7.76 -2.52
C ASP A 615 -14.82 -7.84 -1.17
N MET A 616 -13.54 -7.44 -1.18
CA MET A 616 -12.74 -7.38 0.02
C MET A 616 -12.71 -5.93 0.53
N HIS A 617 -13.33 -5.68 1.69
CA HIS A 617 -13.39 -4.39 2.40
C HIS A 617 -13.65 -3.18 1.48
N GLY A 618 -14.64 -3.30 0.60
CA GLY A 618 -15.07 -2.25 -0.31
C GLY A 618 -15.83 -1.09 0.35
N ILE A 619 -15.84 0.06 -0.33
CA ILE A 619 -16.69 1.20 0.02
C ILE A 619 -18.06 0.98 -0.63
N HIS A 620 -19.15 0.99 0.14
CA HIS A 620 -20.51 0.75 -0.36
C HIS A 620 -21.39 2.00 -0.38
N ASP A 621 -21.04 3.01 0.43
CA ASP A 621 -21.68 4.33 0.50
C ASP A 621 -20.66 5.46 0.73
N TRP A 622 -20.37 6.19 -0.34
CA TRP A 622 -19.52 7.38 -0.33
C TRP A 622 -20.14 8.57 0.39
N SER A 623 -21.47 8.67 0.48
CA SER A 623 -22.13 9.81 1.11
C SER A 623 -21.80 9.92 2.61
N ARG A 624 -21.46 8.78 3.24
CA ARG A 624 -20.96 8.70 4.63
C ARG A 624 -19.52 9.16 4.79
N LEU A 625 -18.74 9.18 3.70
CA LEU A 625 -17.32 9.55 3.70
C LEU A 625 -17.08 11.00 3.27
N ILE A 626 -18.13 11.75 2.94
CA ILE A 626 -18.04 13.13 2.47
C ILE A 626 -17.33 14.04 3.48
N ASP A 627 -17.73 14.05 4.74
CA ASP A 627 -17.08 14.85 5.77
C ASP A 627 -15.65 14.38 6.12
N PRO A 628 -15.35 13.08 6.37
CA PRO A 628 -14.00 12.65 6.72
C PRO A 628 -12.98 12.78 5.58
N TRP A 629 -13.37 12.56 4.32
CA TRP A 629 -12.44 12.63 3.18
C TRP A 629 -12.28 14.04 2.62
N PHE A 630 -13.37 14.79 2.52
CA PHE A 630 -13.35 16.09 1.85
C PHE A 630 -13.32 17.25 2.84
N GLY A 631 -13.50 17.00 4.14
CA GLY A 631 -13.48 17.99 5.20
C GLY A 631 -14.88 18.45 5.61
N LYS A 632 -14.92 19.27 6.67
CA LYS A 632 -16.17 19.68 7.32
C LYS A 632 -17.00 20.63 6.46
N ALA A 633 -18.32 20.56 6.63
CA ALA A 633 -19.31 21.41 5.97
C ALA A 633 -18.91 22.91 5.89
N ALA A 634 -18.38 23.45 6.97
CA ALA A 634 -18.05 24.88 7.07
C ALA A 634 -16.79 25.30 6.30
N SER A 635 -15.91 24.36 5.92
CA SER A 635 -14.63 24.66 5.25
C SER A 635 -14.60 24.31 3.77
N ARG A 636 -15.54 23.49 3.29
CA ARG A 636 -15.38 22.75 2.02
C ARG A 636 -16.64 22.69 1.15
N TYR A 637 -17.67 23.48 1.44
CA TYR A 637 -18.90 23.45 0.63
C TYR A 637 -19.52 24.84 0.52
N GLU A 638 -19.85 25.27 -0.69
CA GLU A 638 -20.84 26.30 -0.86
C GLU A 638 -22.22 25.76 -0.42
N LYS A 639 -23.09 26.64 0.09
CA LYS A 639 -24.35 26.23 0.72
C LYS A 639 -25.25 25.37 -0.20
N GLY A 640 -25.13 25.51 -1.52
CA GLY A 640 -25.84 24.70 -2.52
C GLY A 640 -25.09 23.42 -2.96
N ASP A 641 -23.77 23.43 -2.95
CA ASP A 641 -22.97 22.33 -3.50
C ASP A 641 -22.98 21.10 -2.60
N ARG A 642 -23.17 21.26 -1.29
CA ARG A 642 -23.21 20.12 -0.36
C ARG A 642 -24.34 19.15 -0.62
N GLU A 643 -25.55 19.67 -0.85
CA GLU A 643 -26.71 18.82 -1.12
C GLU A 643 -26.51 18.04 -2.43
N GLN A 644 -25.98 18.71 -3.45
CA GLN A 644 -25.65 18.08 -4.72
C GLN A 644 -24.51 17.07 -4.59
N ALA A 645 -23.44 17.39 -3.84
CA ALA A 645 -22.32 16.49 -3.61
C ALA A 645 -22.73 15.22 -2.87
N LEU A 646 -23.55 15.34 -1.82
CA LEU A 646 -24.10 14.17 -1.11
C LEU A 646 -24.96 13.31 -2.02
N LYS A 647 -25.80 13.94 -2.85
CA LYS A 647 -26.62 13.22 -3.83
C LYS A 647 -25.77 12.48 -4.86
N VAL A 648 -24.75 13.13 -5.43
CA VAL A 648 -23.84 12.51 -6.41
C VAL A 648 -23.04 11.39 -5.75
N ALA A 649 -22.53 11.59 -4.54
CA ALA A 649 -21.80 10.55 -3.81
C ALA A 649 -22.67 9.32 -3.56
N TRP A 650 -23.91 9.51 -3.11
CA TRP A 650 -24.89 8.42 -2.99
C TRP A 650 -25.11 7.72 -4.34
N GLN A 651 -25.37 8.47 -5.41
CA GLN A 651 -25.56 7.89 -6.75
C GLN A 651 -24.31 7.22 -7.33
N SER A 652 -23.13 7.57 -6.82
CA SER A 652 -21.85 6.96 -7.19
C SER A 652 -21.56 5.68 -6.39
N SER A 653 -22.45 5.28 -5.48
CA SER A 653 -22.23 4.20 -4.53
C SER A 653 -23.02 2.93 -4.88
N PRO A 654 -22.48 1.72 -4.64
CA PRO A 654 -23.18 0.45 -4.87
C PRO A 654 -24.54 0.39 -4.17
N ASP A 655 -24.65 0.95 -2.96
CA ASP A 655 -25.88 0.92 -2.15
C ASP A 655 -27.09 1.64 -2.80
N ALA A 656 -26.84 2.52 -3.78
CA ALA A 656 -27.90 3.18 -4.54
C ALA A 656 -28.55 2.28 -5.60
N ASP A 657 -27.85 1.22 -6.03
CA ASP A 657 -28.22 0.38 -7.17
C ASP A 657 -28.69 -1.03 -6.76
N MET A 658 -28.98 -1.26 -5.47
CA MET A 658 -29.37 -2.57 -4.91
C MET A 658 -30.57 -3.25 -5.59
N ALA A 659 -31.44 -2.49 -6.28
CA ALA A 659 -32.56 -3.05 -7.03
C ALA A 659 -32.13 -3.89 -8.25
N HIS A 660 -30.92 -3.67 -8.76
CA HIS A 660 -30.36 -4.34 -9.93
C HIS A 660 -29.35 -5.43 -9.57
N TRP A 661 -28.86 -5.45 -8.33
CA TRP A 661 -27.95 -6.48 -7.83
C TRP A 661 -28.67 -7.83 -7.73
N THR A 662 -28.21 -8.83 -8.49
CA THR A 662 -28.71 -10.21 -8.41
C THR A 662 -27.61 -11.27 -8.34
N SER A 663 -26.38 -10.93 -8.75
CA SER A 663 -25.25 -11.84 -8.74
C SER A 663 -24.72 -12.11 -7.32
N PRO A 664 -24.31 -13.35 -7.03
CA PRO A 664 -23.77 -13.72 -5.72
C PRO A 664 -22.45 -13.01 -5.43
N VAL A 665 -22.24 -12.63 -4.16
CA VAL A 665 -21.01 -11.97 -3.69
C VAL A 665 -20.42 -12.66 -2.46
N LEU A 666 -19.09 -12.71 -2.36
CA LEU A 666 -18.38 -12.97 -1.10
C LEU A 666 -17.84 -11.64 -0.57
N LEU A 667 -18.22 -11.30 0.66
CA LEU A 667 -17.73 -10.12 1.38
C LEU A 667 -16.65 -10.52 2.38
N ILE A 668 -15.46 -9.91 2.32
CA ILE A 668 -14.34 -10.22 3.23
C ILE A 668 -13.83 -8.94 3.87
N GLN A 669 -13.73 -8.86 5.20
CA GLN A 669 -13.18 -7.66 5.86
C GLN A 669 -12.65 -7.97 7.27
N GLY A 670 -11.56 -7.28 7.65
CA GLY A 670 -11.13 -7.17 9.04
C GLY A 670 -11.97 -6.15 9.81
N ASP A 671 -12.42 -6.44 11.03
CA ASP A 671 -13.35 -5.54 11.73
C ASP A 671 -12.68 -4.31 12.38
N ASP A 672 -11.35 -4.34 12.62
CA ASP A 672 -10.50 -3.20 12.99
C ASP A 672 -9.92 -2.50 11.74
N ASP A 673 -10.69 -2.43 10.65
CA ASP A 673 -10.30 -1.71 9.44
C ASP A 673 -10.38 -0.19 9.66
N ARG A 674 -9.19 0.42 9.72
CA ARG A 674 -8.96 1.86 9.94
C ARG A 674 -8.84 2.68 8.66
N ASN A 675 -9.20 2.08 7.52
CA ASN A 675 -9.23 2.74 6.21
C ASN A 675 -10.66 2.79 5.66
N VAL A 676 -11.29 1.62 5.53
CA VAL A 676 -12.70 1.47 5.17
C VAL A 676 -13.44 0.95 6.39
N HIS A 677 -14.18 1.81 7.06
CA HIS A 677 -14.88 1.41 8.28
C HIS A 677 -15.77 0.17 8.07
N PHE A 678 -15.68 -0.80 8.99
CA PHE A 678 -16.47 -2.04 8.97
C PHE A 678 -17.98 -1.83 8.85
N LEU A 679 -18.49 -0.66 9.25
CA LEU A 679 -19.89 -0.26 9.07
C LEU A 679 -20.36 -0.34 7.61
N GLN A 680 -19.46 -0.17 6.63
CA GLN A 680 -19.78 -0.33 5.19
C GLN A 680 -20.28 -1.75 4.91
N MET A 681 -19.54 -2.77 5.33
CA MET A 681 -19.95 -4.18 5.22
C MET A 681 -21.22 -4.49 6.03
N VAL A 682 -21.36 -3.92 7.23
CA VAL A 682 -22.58 -4.11 8.05
C VAL A 682 -23.82 -3.62 7.30
N ASP A 683 -23.77 -2.45 6.66
CA ASP A 683 -24.92 -1.87 5.94
C ASP A 683 -25.25 -2.67 4.67
N VAL A 684 -24.25 -2.99 3.83
CA VAL A 684 -24.49 -3.69 2.57
C VAL A 684 -25.07 -5.09 2.82
N VAL A 685 -24.64 -5.81 3.86
CA VAL A 685 -25.21 -7.11 4.25
C VAL A 685 -26.72 -7.01 4.55
N GLN A 686 -27.15 -5.97 5.26
CA GLN A 686 -28.58 -5.77 5.54
C GLN A 686 -29.37 -5.48 4.25
N ARG A 687 -28.77 -4.73 3.32
CA ARG A 687 -29.38 -4.44 2.02
C ARG A 687 -29.47 -5.70 1.15
N LEU A 688 -28.41 -6.50 1.07
CA LEU A 688 -28.39 -7.78 0.34
C LEU A 688 -29.48 -8.72 0.85
N HIS A 689 -29.61 -8.87 2.18
CA HIS A 689 -30.71 -9.64 2.79
C HIS A 689 -32.09 -9.12 2.35
N LYS A 690 -32.33 -7.81 2.44
CA LYS A 690 -33.62 -7.21 2.06
C LYS A 690 -33.95 -7.44 0.58
N HIS A 691 -32.94 -7.46 -0.28
CA HIS A 691 -33.08 -7.66 -1.72
C HIS A 691 -33.00 -9.14 -2.15
N ASN A 692 -32.83 -10.08 -1.21
CA ASN A 692 -32.67 -11.52 -1.46
C ASN A 692 -31.49 -11.84 -2.39
N VAL A 693 -30.42 -11.05 -2.34
CA VAL A 693 -29.19 -11.33 -3.06
C VAL A 693 -28.41 -12.41 -2.32
N PRO A 694 -27.98 -13.51 -2.98
CA PRO A 694 -27.15 -14.51 -2.32
C PRO A 694 -25.78 -13.94 -1.97
N PHE A 695 -25.31 -14.14 -0.75
CA PHE A 695 -23.95 -13.75 -0.37
C PHE A 695 -23.35 -14.70 0.66
N ASP A 696 -22.03 -14.77 0.65
CA ASP A 696 -21.22 -15.34 1.72
C ASP A 696 -20.44 -14.20 2.39
N GLN A 697 -20.03 -14.39 3.65
CA GLN A 697 -19.20 -13.41 4.36
C GLN A 697 -18.08 -14.06 5.16
N LEU A 698 -16.93 -13.41 5.19
CA LEU A 698 -15.78 -13.74 6.02
C LEU A 698 -15.33 -12.49 6.79
N VAL A 699 -15.61 -12.48 8.09
CA VAL A 699 -15.14 -11.43 9.00
C VAL A 699 -13.88 -11.94 9.71
N LEU A 700 -12.85 -11.10 9.77
CA LEU A 700 -11.57 -11.39 10.41
C LEU A 700 -11.41 -10.47 11.63
N PRO A 701 -11.76 -10.94 12.85
CA PRO A 701 -11.66 -10.09 14.04
C PRO A 701 -10.24 -9.58 14.28
N ASP A 702 -10.14 -8.31 14.67
CA ASP A 702 -8.94 -7.54 15.02
C ASP A 702 -7.90 -7.42 13.88
N GLU A 703 -8.25 -7.85 12.66
CA GLU A 703 -7.47 -7.58 11.45
C GLU A 703 -7.78 -6.18 10.92
N ILE A 704 -6.75 -5.54 10.36
CA ILE A 704 -6.83 -4.22 9.74
C ILE A 704 -7.09 -4.33 8.23
N HIS A 705 -7.06 -3.19 7.53
CA HIS A 705 -7.29 -3.10 6.09
C HIS A 705 -6.35 -3.97 5.25
N GLY A 706 -5.04 -3.90 5.49
CA GLY A 706 -4.08 -4.83 4.93
C GLY A 706 -3.79 -5.90 5.96
N PHE A 707 -4.30 -7.13 5.78
CA PHE A 707 -4.20 -8.13 6.84
C PHE A 707 -2.76 -8.32 7.32
N LEU A 708 -2.59 -8.27 8.64
CA LEU A 708 -1.29 -8.33 9.29
C LEU A 708 -0.80 -9.78 9.38
N ARG A 709 -1.70 -10.75 9.44
CA ARG A 709 -1.32 -12.15 9.59
C ARG A 709 -1.35 -12.92 8.29
N HIS A 710 -0.35 -13.77 8.11
CA HIS A 710 -0.29 -14.66 6.95
C HIS A 710 -1.45 -15.65 6.92
N ARG A 711 -1.87 -16.16 8.09
CA ARG A 711 -3.05 -17.03 8.17
C ARG A 711 -4.33 -16.36 7.66
N SER A 712 -4.46 -15.05 7.84
CA SER A 712 -5.63 -14.27 7.45
C SER A 712 -5.65 -14.08 5.93
N TRP A 713 -4.49 -13.75 5.34
CA TRP A 713 -4.29 -13.79 3.88
C TRP A 713 -4.63 -15.16 3.29
N LEU A 714 -4.08 -16.24 3.83
CA LEU A 714 -4.39 -17.60 3.37
C LEU A 714 -5.89 -17.91 3.43
N GLN A 715 -6.57 -17.52 4.51
CA GLN A 715 -7.99 -17.76 4.69
C GLN A 715 -8.84 -16.96 3.67
N ALA A 716 -8.54 -15.67 3.52
CA ALA A 716 -9.22 -14.79 2.58
C ALA A 716 -9.00 -15.21 1.12
N ASP A 717 -7.74 -15.42 0.72
CA ASP A 717 -7.36 -15.75 -0.65
C ASP A 717 -7.88 -17.13 -1.07
N GLN A 718 -7.87 -18.10 -0.16
CA GLN A 718 -8.48 -19.41 -0.40
C GLN A 718 -10.01 -19.29 -0.58
N ALA A 719 -10.68 -18.53 0.29
CA ALA A 719 -12.12 -18.29 0.18
C ALA A 719 -12.49 -17.57 -1.14
N THR A 720 -11.71 -16.57 -1.55
CA THR A 720 -11.86 -15.87 -2.84
C THR A 720 -11.84 -16.86 -4.00
N VAL A 721 -10.83 -17.73 -4.06
CA VAL A 721 -10.65 -18.67 -5.17
C VAL A 721 -11.73 -19.75 -5.17
N ASP A 722 -12.06 -20.30 -4.00
CA ASP A 722 -13.09 -21.34 -3.87
C ASP A 722 -14.47 -20.82 -4.24
N PHE A 723 -14.80 -19.59 -3.81
CA PHE A 723 -16.04 -18.95 -4.17
C PHE A 723 -16.15 -18.77 -5.69
N LEU A 724 -15.15 -18.13 -6.33
CA LEU A 724 -15.15 -17.92 -7.78
C LEU A 724 -15.19 -19.24 -8.56
N ALA A 725 -14.43 -20.25 -8.12
CA ALA A 725 -14.45 -21.59 -8.72
C ALA A 725 -15.84 -22.23 -8.63
N SER A 726 -16.48 -22.18 -7.47
CA SER A 726 -17.82 -22.77 -7.26
C SER A 726 -18.87 -22.12 -8.17
N LYS A 727 -18.80 -20.79 -8.38
CA LYS A 727 -19.81 -20.06 -9.16
C LYS A 727 -19.57 -20.14 -10.67
N LEU A 728 -18.32 -20.26 -11.13
CA LEU A 728 -17.97 -20.05 -12.54
C LEU A 728 -17.38 -21.28 -13.27
N LEU A 729 -16.75 -22.22 -12.54
CA LEU A 729 -16.19 -23.44 -13.14
C LEU A 729 -17.15 -24.62 -13.13
N GLY A 730 -18.24 -24.57 -12.36
CA GLY A 730 -19.22 -25.65 -12.29
C GLY A 730 -18.69 -26.86 -11.53
N GLY A 731 -18.71 -26.77 -10.20
CA GLY A 731 -18.45 -27.86 -9.27
C GLY A 731 -18.86 -27.41 -7.87
N GLN A 732 -19.67 -28.20 -7.17
CA GLN A 732 -19.86 -28.00 -5.72
C GLN A 732 -18.49 -28.20 -5.03
N PRO A 733 -18.22 -27.46 -3.94
CA PRO A 733 -16.90 -27.35 -3.31
C PRO A 733 -16.23 -28.69 -2.98
#